data_AF-A0A2J0LI91-F1
#
_entry.id   AF-A0A2J0LI91-F1
#
_cell.length_a   1.000
_cell.length_b   1.000
_cell.length_c   1.000
_cell.angle_alpha   90.00
_cell.angle_beta   90.00
_cell.angle_gamma   90.00
#
_symmetry.space_group_name_H-M   'P 1'
#
loop_
_entity.id
_entity.type
_entity.pdbx_description
1 polymer ?
#
loop_
_entity_poly.entity_id
_entity_poly.type
_entity_poly.pdbx_seq_one_letter_code
_entity_poly.pdbx_strand_id
1 'polypeptide(L)'
;LISPENVKKEISLDATLEGLKSANSYARRDSAETLKPLAEAGLVVCDGQGIWSAVQDILEGAFEGRLSDEENRFCCSYILGTTQCNRVESVGNGVKTALDNYRTAKQALERVNQGAEENKRVDTTAFWRQHYITYGLLMAIDEEYALQIFRNILNSSGPKRLDEFLTYIYPLTRSIIYGYTAGILANTKDRNYAFGERILELSAACNELNFRRELQEAAKEVKERHQTIKDAVDILGQKLFRRFAKKLGITLENLPANSIQNWHLPYLSKLFVGRKTIYSKKGGAYKPLQQVFDSVIRSCLEGRFSDFITDDTDANTYPMGKTVASHNRKVLDVLQVLGIDTDKWFGYNRQDSFTLGQAADKVSSIEAAIKEFADMFSNLLNLLDDKKIQALQRVLTDNNISIDKSSNQISLLKNGKPIDKNDIYSQLNGLSQDNLHTSLKKMLGYFNNRYQQVQEVKTAIGHLTNAIDRLKQLQGDSKAEEKLLRQTRGLAVRLWQRNPGRDIFQGNFTSCCVAIDNNLHPEAIVEYLIDKGIQVVEVVDEATDRTIAQAWVFVAYDKDKKPVLAIDNIEVDNNYPRGTEDNNTIRDKLIAYIKDYAKEIGAKGIYLGMTQYNDVDTTGFKKVPNKLRKAGGYAWDFEKEGYSYYLESFFGESTGPYTITSDGSIAPTIEKIYKISFGASAQAHPQETPTLAPEPAGASFSERVVSLDDLDVNGARKITYYQGIILYAKDGTMYILSVGHGAEQGDKVTGYYQKIPFNGVIIGFDLDEKGRDISLIEVTGIDKKINIPPLPVGYPPLGSRFKAGISFVDYSQIGQDISQGHSNINSVLADANVYKHEPCTVNTIAIDAGDTQLDQWGICGAAVFYDNKLVGIINKAGENICYASTGNFILSFLRKTEYAGILALYREGTSALAAGKSKLVVTDNIEFYLGALRLKREFENVQIIPF
;
A
#
# COMPACT_ATOMS: atom_id res chain seq x y z
N LEU A 1 10.67 -19.08 -49.51
CA LEU A 1 11.10 -18.38 -48.29
C LEU A 1 12.03 -17.26 -48.73
N ILE A 2 11.53 -16.02 -48.76
CA ILE A 2 12.32 -14.83 -49.11
C ILE A 2 13.07 -14.40 -47.85
N SER A 3 14.37 -14.12 -47.93
CA SER A 3 15.13 -13.68 -46.74
C SER A 3 14.69 -12.28 -46.30
N PRO A 4 14.81 -11.92 -45.00
CA PRO A 4 14.57 -10.57 -44.51
C PRO A 4 15.30 -9.46 -45.27
N GLU A 5 16.54 -9.68 -45.72
CA GLU A 5 17.25 -8.72 -46.57
C GLU A 5 16.61 -8.55 -47.96
N ASN A 6 15.99 -9.61 -48.50
CA ASN A 6 15.30 -9.54 -49.78
C ASN A 6 13.92 -8.88 -49.66
N VAL A 7 13.20 -9.07 -48.54
CA VAL A 7 11.95 -8.34 -48.25
C VAL A 7 12.23 -6.83 -48.07
N LYS A 8 13.32 -6.47 -47.37
CA LYS A 8 13.77 -5.06 -47.24
C LYS A 8 14.25 -4.43 -48.56
N LYS A 9 14.67 -5.24 -49.55
CA LYS A 9 15.05 -4.79 -50.89
C LYS A 9 13.86 -4.64 -51.83
N GLU A 10 12.84 -5.48 -51.72
CA GLU A 10 11.64 -5.42 -52.57
C GLU A 10 10.59 -4.43 -52.05
N ILE A 11 10.48 -4.26 -50.72
CA ILE A 11 9.64 -3.26 -50.08
C ILE A 11 10.56 -2.16 -49.57
N SER A 12 10.63 -1.03 -50.29
CA SER A 12 11.40 0.12 -49.82
C SER A 12 10.77 0.65 -48.53
N LEU A 13 11.41 0.36 -47.39
CA LEU A 13 11.00 0.85 -46.08
C LEU A 13 10.93 2.39 -46.08
N ASP A 14 11.88 3.04 -46.75
CA ASP A 14 11.90 4.49 -46.91
C ASP A 14 10.68 4.99 -47.69
N ALA A 15 10.34 4.37 -48.83
CA ALA A 15 9.13 4.74 -49.58
C ALA A 15 7.84 4.45 -48.80
N THR A 16 7.84 3.39 -47.98
CA THR A 16 6.70 3.03 -47.13
C THR A 16 6.51 4.07 -46.02
N LEU A 17 7.60 4.49 -45.37
CA LEU A 17 7.63 5.56 -44.36
C LEU A 17 7.33 6.95 -44.97
N GLU A 18 7.77 7.23 -46.18
CA GLU A 18 7.43 8.43 -46.95
C GLU A 18 5.94 8.45 -47.29
N GLY A 19 5.38 7.29 -47.67
CA GLY A 19 3.97 7.11 -47.96
C GLY A 19 3.07 7.33 -46.74
N LEU A 20 3.53 7.03 -45.52
CA LEU A 20 2.85 7.42 -44.28
C LEU A 20 2.76 8.95 -44.10
N LYS A 21 3.74 9.69 -44.62
CA LYS A 21 3.76 11.17 -44.58
C LYS A 21 3.04 11.80 -45.78
N SER A 22 2.52 10.99 -46.70
CA SER A 22 1.83 11.47 -47.90
C SER A 22 0.58 12.25 -47.55
N ALA A 23 0.29 13.34 -48.27
CA ALA A 23 -0.99 14.05 -48.13
C ALA A 23 -2.19 13.21 -48.61
N ASN A 24 -1.95 12.17 -49.43
CA ASN A 24 -2.99 11.27 -49.95
C ASN A 24 -3.30 10.15 -48.94
N SER A 25 -4.57 10.07 -48.49
CA SER A 25 -5.04 9.09 -47.51
C SER A 25 -4.95 7.64 -47.97
N TYR A 26 -5.08 7.36 -49.28
CA TYR A 26 -4.92 6.02 -49.83
C TYR A 26 -3.45 5.57 -49.78
N ALA A 27 -2.52 6.48 -50.08
CA ALA A 27 -1.09 6.20 -49.98
C ALA A 27 -0.66 5.95 -48.52
N ARG A 28 -1.20 6.70 -47.55
CA ARG A 28 -0.96 6.44 -46.13
C ARG A 28 -1.49 5.07 -45.69
N ARG A 29 -2.70 4.72 -46.14
CA ARG A 29 -3.34 3.44 -45.82
C ARG A 29 -2.58 2.25 -46.40
N ASP A 30 -2.22 2.29 -47.67
CA ASP A 30 -1.46 1.22 -48.33
C ASP A 30 -0.08 1.05 -47.67
N SER A 31 0.58 2.15 -47.29
CA SER A 31 1.82 2.13 -46.51
C SER A 31 1.66 1.51 -45.12
N ALA A 32 0.56 1.80 -44.41
CA ALA A 32 0.28 1.22 -43.10
C ALA A 32 -0.07 -0.27 -43.18
N GLU A 33 -0.85 -0.69 -44.19
CA GLU A 33 -1.16 -2.10 -44.45
C GLU A 33 0.09 -2.90 -44.85
N THR A 34 1.05 -2.25 -45.53
CA THR A 34 2.35 -2.84 -45.89
C THR A 34 3.28 -3.01 -44.67
N LEU A 35 3.20 -2.12 -43.67
CA LEU A 35 4.00 -2.19 -42.44
C LEU A 35 3.53 -3.30 -41.48
N LYS A 36 2.26 -3.66 -41.52
CA LYS A 36 1.67 -4.67 -40.62
C LYS A 36 2.41 -6.02 -40.65
N PRO A 37 2.62 -6.69 -41.80
CA PRO A 37 3.37 -7.95 -41.84
C PRO A 37 4.85 -7.79 -41.50
N LEU A 38 5.44 -6.59 -41.70
CA LEU A 38 6.84 -6.30 -41.35
C LEU A 38 7.04 -6.14 -39.83
N ALA A 39 6.06 -5.54 -39.14
CA ALA A 39 6.02 -5.44 -37.68
C ALA A 39 5.70 -6.80 -37.04
N GLU A 40 4.74 -7.56 -37.58
CA GLU A 40 4.43 -8.93 -37.13
C GLU A 40 5.62 -9.89 -37.30
N ALA A 41 6.48 -9.64 -38.30
CA ALA A 41 7.73 -10.37 -38.52
C ALA A 41 8.92 -9.84 -37.70
N GLY A 42 8.74 -8.81 -36.86
CA GLY A 42 9.81 -8.21 -36.05
C GLY A 42 10.90 -7.48 -36.84
N LEU A 43 10.64 -7.13 -38.10
CA LEU A 43 11.63 -6.53 -39.02
C LEU A 43 11.75 -5.01 -38.86
N VAL A 44 10.82 -4.39 -38.16
CA VAL A 44 10.77 -2.96 -37.83
C VAL A 44 10.44 -2.83 -36.34
N VAL A 45 11.30 -2.14 -35.58
CA VAL A 45 11.01 -1.74 -34.20
C VAL A 45 10.63 -0.27 -34.24
N CYS A 46 9.35 0.04 -34.10
CA CYS A 46 8.91 1.43 -33.98
C CYS A 46 9.21 1.92 -32.56
N ASP A 47 9.95 3.02 -32.44
CA ASP A 47 9.97 3.76 -31.18
C ASP A 47 8.54 4.28 -30.87
N GLY A 48 8.23 4.45 -29.59
CA GLY A 48 6.88 4.86 -29.17
C GLY A 48 6.44 6.21 -29.76
N GLN A 49 7.38 7.05 -30.21
CA GLN A 49 7.09 8.31 -30.90
C GLN A 49 6.61 8.10 -32.34
N GLY A 50 7.16 7.14 -33.08
CA GLY A 50 6.75 6.82 -34.44
C GLY A 50 5.34 6.23 -34.51
N ILE A 51 4.97 5.36 -33.58
CA ILE A 51 3.59 4.85 -33.46
C ILE A 51 2.65 6.00 -33.11
N TRP A 52 3.05 6.89 -32.18
CA TRP A 52 2.22 8.02 -31.79
C TRP A 52 1.97 8.99 -32.96
N SER A 53 3.00 9.31 -33.73
CA SER A 53 2.87 10.15 -34.93
C SER A 53 2.01 9.48 -35.99
N ALA A 54 2.23 8.19 -36.27
CA ALA A 54 1.44 7.47 -37.27
C ALA A 54 -0.03 7.31 -36.87
N VAL A 55 -0.30 7.04 -35.58
CA VAL A 55 -1.66 7.03 -35.04
C VAL A 55 -2.27 8.41 -35.14
N GLN A 56 -1.55 9.46 -34.79
CA GLN A 56 -2.03 10.83 -34.90
C GLN A 56 -2.35 11.21 -36.35
N ASP A 57 -1.50 10.85 -37.33
CA ASP A 57 -1.73 11.09 -38.75
C ASP A 57 -2.94 10.29 -39.29
N ILE A 58 -3.17 9.07 -38.78
CA ILE A 58 -4.37 8.27 -39.07
C ILE A 58 -5.61 8.94 -38.48
N LEU A 59 -5.55 9.43 -37.24
CA LEU A 59 -6.65 10.12 -36.57
C LEU A 59 -6.97 11.44 -37.28
N GLU A 60 -5.97 12.26 -37.61
CA GLU A 60 -6.15 13.52 -38.34
C GLU A 60 -6.68 13.30 -39.76
N GLY A 61 -6.35 12.17 -40.40
CA GLY A 61 -6.91 11.79 -41.70
C GLY A 61 -8.32 11.19 -41.64
N ALA A 62 -8.69 10.53 -40.54
CA ALA A 62 -9.99 9.86 -40.37
C ALA A 62 -11.08 10.79 -39.82
N PHE A 63 -10.69 11.85 -39.11
CA PHE A 63 -11.60 12.83 -38.53
C PHE A 63 -11.38 14.20 -39.20
N GLU A 64 -12.38 14.70 -39.93
CA GLU A 64 -12.37 16.01 -40.62
C GLU A 64 -12.31 17.23 -39.66
N GLY A 65 -11.98 17.03 -38.38
CA GLY A 65 -11.89 18.06 -37.35
C GLY A 65 -10.87 17.70 -36.26
N ARG A 66 -10.38 18.72 -35.53
CA ARG A 66 -9.41 18.51 -34.44
C ARG A 66 -10.09 17.78 -33.27
N LEU A 67 -9.64 16.56 -32.99
CA LEU A 67 -9.91 15.88 -31.72
C LEU A 67 -9.39 16.75 -30.59
N SER A 68 -10.10 16.77 -29.46
CA SER A 68 -9.53 17.33 -28.23
C SER A 68 -8.35 16.46 -27.75
N ASP A 69 -7.43 17.03 -26.97
CA ASP A 69 -6.30 16.28 -26.40
C ASP A 69 -6.75 15.03 -25.63
N GLU A 70 -7.89 15.13 -24.94
CA GLU A 70 -8.51 14.02 -24.21
C GLU A 70 -8.99 12.91 -25.16
N GLU A 71 -9.73 13.26 -26.21
CA GLU A 71 -10.22 12.30 -27.21
C GLU A 71 -9.06 11.65 -27.97
N ASN A 72 -8.02 12.43 -28.30
CA ASN A 72 -6.82 11.90 -28.95
C ASN A 72 -6.15 10.85 -28.05
N ARG A 73 -5.95 11.17 -26.76
CA ARG A 73 -5.37 10.21 -25.81
C ARG A 73 -6.26 8.99 -25.54
N PHE A 74 -7.58 9.16 -25.54
CA PHE A 74 -8.53 8.04 -25.52
C PHE A 74 -8.33 7.12 -26.73
N CYS A 75 -8.33 7.68 -27.96
CA CYS A 75 -8.15 6.92 -29.19
C CYS A 75 -6.83 6.15 -29.20
N CYS A 76 -5.73 6.79 -28.76
CA CYS A 76 -4.45 6.09 -28.64
C CYS A 76 -4.49 4.95 -27.63
N SER A 77 -5.15 5.14 -26.48
CA SER A 77 -5.31 4.09 -25.47
C SER A 77 -6.12 2.91 -26.01
N TYR A 78 -7.18 3.19 -26.77
CA TYR A 78 -7.97 2.16 -27.45
C TYR A 78 -7.13 1.39 -28.47
N ILE A 79 -6.39 2.09 -29.33
CA ILE A 79 -5.52 1.44 -30.34
C ILE A 79 -4.49 0.53 -29.66
N LEU A 80 -3.82 1.02 -28.60
CA LEU A 80 -2.88 0.22 -27.81
C LEU A 80 -3.53 -1.02 -27.18
N GLY A 81 -4.77 -0.92 -26.72
CA GLY A 81 -5.49 -2.08 -26.20
C GLY A 81 -5.84 -3.09 -27.29
N THR A 82 -6.26 -2.63 -28.47
CA THR A 82 -6.68 -3.53 -29.57
C THR A 82 -5.51 -4.34 -30.13
N THR A 83 -4.32 -3.72 -30.18
CA THR A 83 -3.08 -4.43 -30.56
C THR A 83 -2.71 -5.47 -29.50
N GLN A 84 -2.81 -5.15 -28.21
CA GLN A 84 -2.60 -6.11 -27.13
C GLN A 84 -3.62 -7.27 -27.11
N CYS A 85 -4.84 -7.03 -27.63
CA CYS A 85 -5.89 -8.03 -27.71
C CYS A 85 -5.90 -8.85 -29.02
N ASN A 86 -4.95 -8.61 -29.94
CA ASN A 86 -4.92 -9.22 -31.28
C ASN A 86 -6.22 -9.00 -32.10
N ARG A 87 -6.96 -7.92 -31.85
CA ARG A 87 -8.18 -7.56 -32.60
C ARG A 87 -7.83 -6.46 -33.60
N VAL A 88 -7.40 -6.85 -34.80
CA VAL A 88 -7.08 -5.89 -35.87
C VAL A 88 -8.09 -6.03 -37.01
N GLU A 89 -9.35 -5.68 -36.73
CA GLU A 89 -10.22 -5.17 -37.80
C GLU A 89 -9.85 -3.72 -38.08
N SER A 90 -10.25 -3.16 -39.24
CA SER A 90 -9.71 -1.89 -39.75
C SER A 90 -9.66 -0.80 -38.66
N VAL A 91 -8.44 -0.42 -38.25
CA VAL A 91 -8.17 0.48 -37.12
C VAL A 91 -9.00 1.77 -37.23
N GLY A 92 -9.18 2.30 -38.46
CA GLY A 92 -9.99 3.50 -38.70
C GLY A 92 -11.46 3.37 -38.28
N ASN A 93 -12.17 2.31 -38.69
CA ASN A 93 -13.59 2.14 -38.36
C ASN A 93 -13.79 1.78 -36.88
N GLY A 94 -12.91 0.97 -36.29
CA GLY A 94 -12.96 0.64 -34.86
C GLY A 94 -12.77 1.87 -33.99
N VAL A 95 -11.75 2.68 -34.28
CA VAL A 95 -11.49 3.93 -33.55
C VAL A 95 -12.64 4.93 -33.67
N LYS A 96 -13.25 5.06 -34.85
CA LYS A 96 -14.44 5.92 -35.02
C LYS A 96 -15.60 5.45 -34.15
N THR A 97 -15.90 4.17 -34.16
CA THR A 97 -16.97 3.57 -33.34
C THR A 97 -16.68 3.75 -31.85
N ALA A 98 -15.44 3.47 -31.41
CA ALA A 98 -15.00 3.65 -30.03
C ALA A 98 -15.08 5.12 -29.59
N LEU A 99 -14.72 6.07 -30.45
CA LEU A 99 -14.83 7.50 -30.15
C LEU A 99 -16.28 7.97 -30.03
N ASP A 100 -17.16 7.50 -30.92
CA ASP A 100 -18.59 7.81 -30.84
C ASP A 100 -19.20 7.22 -29.55
N ASN A 101 -18.77 6.01 -29.17
CA ASN A 101 -19.13 5.37 -27.92
C ASN A 101 -18.58 6.11 -26.69
N TYR A 102 -17.35 6.63 -26.75
CA TYR A 102 -16.75 7.49 -25.74
C TYR A 102 -17.55 8.78 -25.53
N ARG A 103 -17.89 9.47 -26.62
CA ARG A 103 -18.76 10.66 -26.59
C ARG A 103 -20.13 10.35 -26.04
N THR A 104 -20.71 9.20 -26.41
CA THR A 104 -21.99 8.73 -25.87
C THR A 104 -21.90 8.47 -24.37
N ALA A 105 -20.83 7.83 -23.90
CA ALA A 105 -20.60 7.61 -22.47
C ALA A 105 -20.43 8.93 -21.70
N LYS A 106 -19.72 9.90 -22.28
CA LYS A 106 -19.56 11.25 -21.73
C LYS A 106 -20.90 11.98 -21.60
N GLN A 107 -21.73 11.95 -22.63
CA GLN A 107 -23.09 12.52 -22.58
C GLN A 107 -24.00 11.78 -21.59
N ALA A 108 -23.88 10.45 -21.50
CA ALA A 108 -24.64 9.65 -20.53
C ALA A 108 -24.24 10.01 -19.10
N LEU A 109 -22.93 10.13 -18.83
CA LEU A 109 -22.42 10.61 -17.55
C LEU A 109 -22.95 11.99 -17.25
N GLU A 110 -22.83 12.96 -18.16
CA GLU A 110 -23.34 14.33 -17.96
C GLU A 110 -24.84 14.35 -17.65
N ARG A 111 -25.63 13.56 -18.38
CA ARG A 111 -27.09 13.46 -18.17
C ARG A 111 -27.44 12.85 -16.81
N VAL A 112 -26.85 11.69 -16.49
CA VAL A 112 -27.08 11.03 -15.19
C VAL A 112 -26.57 11.92 -14.06
N ASN A 113 -25.43 12.59 -14.25
CA ASN A 113 -24.87 13.53 -13.29
C ASN A 113 -25.77 14.75 -13.06
N GLN A 114 -26.40 15.31 -14.11
CA GLN A 114 -27.38 16.39 -13.99
C GLN A 114 -28.64 15.96 -13.23
N GLY A 115 -29.12 14.72 -13.46
CA GLY A 115 -30.29 14.16 -12.79
C GLY A 115 -30.01 13.56 -11.41
N ALA A 116 -28.76 13.24 -11.11
CA ALA A 116 -28.36 12.67 -9.83
C ALA A 116 -28.51 13.70 -8.71
N GLU A 117 -28.86 13.20 -7.52
CA GLU A 117 -28.69 13.92 -6.27
C GLU A 117 -27.26 14.46 -6.19
N GLU A 118 -27.10 15.66 -5.65
CA GLU A 118 -25.82 16.37 -5.63
C GLU A 118 -24.70 15.58 -4.90
N ASN A 119 -25.07 14.63 -4.04
CA ASN A 119 -24.22 13.63 -3.37
C ASN A 119 -23.56 12.57 -4.24
N LYS A 120 -24.19 12.26 -5.36
CA LYS A 120 -23.79 11.20 -6.27
C LYS A 120 -23.09 11.78 -7.49
N ARG A 121 -23.00 13.12 -7.58
CA ARG A 121 -22.39 13.83 -8.70
C ARG A 121 -20.86 13.76 -8.68
N VAL A 122 -20.27 13.91 -9.85
CA VAL A 122 -18.82 14.11 -10.06
C VAL A 122 -18.59 15.34 -10.94
N ASP A 123 -17.38 15.90 -10.87
CA ASP A 123 -16.89 16.82 -11.90
C ASP A 123 -16.60 16.00 -13.16
N THR A 124 -17.46 16.11 -14.17
CA THR A 124 -17.37 15.32 -15.41
C THR A 124 -16.09 15.62 -16.19
N THR A 125 -15.54 16.83 -16.11
CA THR A 125 -14.29 17.17 -16.80
C THR A 125 -13.09 16.55 -16.11
N ALA A 126 -13.03 16.65 -14.78
CA ALA A 126 -11.96 16.00 -14.01
C ALA A 126 -12.01 14.48 -14.13
N PHE A 127 -13.22 13.90 -14.11
CA PHE A 127 -13.46 12.48 -14.29
C PHE A 127 -12.84 11.96 -15.60
N TRP A 128 -13.14 12.59 -16.75
CA TRP A 128 -12.64 12.11 -18.03
C TRP A 128 -11.13 12.29 -18.18
N ARG A 129 -10.57 13.39 -17.66
CA ARG A 129 -9.10 13.58 -17.59
C ARG A 129 -8.39 12.50 -16.79
N GLN A 130 -9.04 11.97 -15.76
CA GLN A 130 -8.47 10.91 -14.94
C GLN A 130 -8.61 9.54 -15.61
N HIS A 131 -9.72 9.28 -16.31
CA HIS A 131 -10.12 7.92 -16.69
C HIS A 131 -10.07 7.59 -18.18
N TYR A 132 -9.71 8.52 -19.08
CA TYR A 132 -9.70 8.26 -20.53
C TYR A 132 -8.83 7.04 -20.91
N ILE A 133 -7.69 6.81 -20.23
CA ILE A 133 -6.80 5.66 -20.49
C ILE A 133 -7.51 4.36 -20.11
N THR A 134 -8.01 4.29 -18.87
CA THR A 134 -8.72 3.13 -18.35
C THR A 134 -9.90 2.78 -19.23
N TYR A 135 -10.70 3.77 -19.59
CA TYR A 135 -11.89 3.55 -20.40
C TYR A 135 -11.54 3.16 -21.84
N GLY A 136 -10.54 3.79 -22.47
CA GLY A 136 -10.06 3.40 -23.80
C GLY A 136 -9.58 1.95 -23.86
N LEU A 137 -8.81 1.51 -22.85
CA LEU A 137 -8.37 0.13 -22.77
C LEU A 137 -9.50 -0.85 -22.48
N LEU A 138 -10.49 -0.49 -21.65
CA LEU A 138 -11.68 -1.31 -21.48
C LEU A 138 -12.46 -1.49 -22.80
N MET A 139 -12.66 -0.40 -23.54
CA MET A 139 -13.30 -0.43 -24.85
C MET A 139 -12.57 -1.31 -25.85
N ALA A 140 -11.23 -1.34 -25.76
CA ALA A 140 -10.42 -2.19 -26.62
C ALA A 140 -10.54 -3.70 -26.32
N ILE A 141 -10.96 -4.09 -25.11
CA ILE A 141 -11.26 -5.49 -24.80
C ILE A 141 -12.52 -5.91 -25.57
N ASP A 142 -13.63 -5.21 -25.32
CA ASP A 142 -14.90 -5.39 -26.00
C ASP A 142 -15.75 -4.12 -25.78
N GLU A 143 -16.04 -3.41 -26.88
CA GLU A 143 -16.69 -2.10 -26.82
C GLU A 143 -18.08 -2.14 -26.20
N GLU A 144 -18.89 -3.14 -26.58
CA GLU A 144 -20.23 -3.34 -26.04
C GLU A 144 -20.14 -3.66 -24.55
N TYR A 145 -19.17 -4.49 -24.16
CA TYR A 145 -18.95 -4.85 -22.77
C TYR A 145 -18.57 -3.65 -21.90
N ALA A 146 -17.63 -2.84 -22.35
CA ALA A 146 -17.20 -1.63 -21.66
C ALA A 146 -18.35 -0.63 -21.49
N LEU A 147 -19.14 -0.41 -22.55
CA LEU A 147 -20.31 0.47 -22.51
C LEU A 147 -21.36 -0.02 -21.52
N GLN A 148 -21.62 -1.32 -21.47
CA GLN A 148 -22.65 -1.89 -20.60
C GLN A 148 -22.21 -1.90 -19.15
N ILE A 149 -20.94 -2.21 -18.84
CA ILE A 149 -20.38 -2.02 -17.48
C ILE A 149 -20.53 -0.56 -17.06
N PHE A 150 -20.08 0.37 -17.92
CA PHE A 150 -20.17 1.80 -17.65
C PHE A 150 -21.60 2.24 -17.36
N ARG A 151 -22.55 1.87 -18.22
CA ARG A 151 -23.98 2.20 -18.06
C ARG A 151 -24.58 1.54 -16.83
N ASN A 152 -24.26 0.27 -16.56
CA ASN A 152 -24.81 -0.44 -15.41
C ASN A 152 -24.38 0.23 -14.12
N ILE A 153 -23.08 0.44 -13.90
CA ILE A 153 -22.58 1.10 -12.69
C ILE A 153 -23.14 2.53 -12.60
N LEU A 154 -23.13 3.27 -13.71
CA LEU A 154 -23.64 4.63 -13.75
C LEU A 154 -25.14 4.70 -13.39
N ASN A 155 -25.96 3.76 -13.87
CA ASN A 155 -27.40 3.76 -13.65
C ASN A 155 -27.80 3.13 -12.30
N SER A 156 -27.09 2.09 -11.84
CA SER A 156 -27.41 1.38 -10.60
C SER A 156 -26.86 2.10 -9.36
N SER A 157 -25.66 2.66 -9.49
CA SER A 157 -24.86 3.11 -8.34
C SER A 157 -24.37 4.56 -8.48
N GLY A 158 -24.56 5.17 -9.65
CA GLY A 158 -24.31 6.58 -9.89
C GLY A 158 -22.85 6.91 -10.29
N PRO A 159 -22.61 8.19 -10.66
CA PRO A 159 -21.31 8.66 -11.13
C PRO A 159 -20.14 8.43 -10.16
N LYS A 160 -20.37 8.56 -8.84
CA LYS A 160 -19.32 8.41 -7.82
C LYS A 160 -18.79 6.98 -7.70
N ARG A 161 -19.68 5.96 -7.70
CA ARG A 161 -19.26 4.55 -7.69
C ARG A 161 -18.48 4.19 -8.96
N LEU A 162 -18.85 4.77 -10.10
CA LEU A 162 -18.12 4.58 -11.35
C LEU A 162 -16.69 5.14 -11.29
N ASP A 163 -16.49 6.30 -10.65
CA ASP A 163 -15.17 6.90 -10.43
C ASP A 163 -14.26 6.00 -9.57
N GLU A 164 -14.79 5.45 -8.47
CA GLU A 164 -14.08 4.51 -7.60
C GLU A 164 -13.71 3.23 -8.33
N PHE A 165 -14.64 2.68 -9.11
CA PHE A 165 -14.41 1.47 -9.92
C PHE A 165 -13.28 1.65 -10.93
N LEU A 166 -13.34 2.70 -11.76
CA LEU A 166 -12.32 2.97 -12.78
C LEU A 166 -10.95 3.26 -12.16
N THR A 167 -10.92 3.92 -10.99
CA THR A 167 -9.68 4.13 -10.22
C THR A 167 -9.08 2.80 -9.76
N TYR A 168 -9.90 1.89 -9.24
CA TYR A 168 -9.43 0.61 -8.71
C TYR A 168 -8.81 -0.28 -9.79
N ILE A 169 -9.40 -0.31 -10.98
CA ILE A 169 -8.92 -1.16 -12.08
C ILE A 169 -7.82 -0.50 -12.93
N TYR A 170 -7.51 0.78 -12.70
CA TYR A 170 -6.45 1.50 -13.42
C TYR A 170 -5.10 0.75 -13.46
N PRO A 171 -4.60 0.10 -12.39
CA PRO A 171 -3.34 -0.64 -12.46
C PRO A 171 -3.31 -1.76 -13.50
N LEU A 172 -4.47 -2.31 -13.91
CA LEU A 172 -4.55 -3.30 -14.98
C LEU A 172 -4.03 -2.77 -16.30
N THR A 173 -4.30 -1.49 -16.58
CA THR A 173 -3.97 -0.81 -17.85
C THR A 173 -2.49 -0.79 -18.20
N ARG A 174 -1.62 -1.06 -17.23
CA ARG A 174 -0.16 -1.00 -17.37
C ARG A 174 0.53 -2.35 -17.18
N SER A 175 -0.21 -3.45 -17.28
CA SER A 175 0.27 -4.77 -16.89
C SER A 175 -0.05 -5.85 -17.91
N ILE A 176 0.80 -6.86 -18.01
CA ILE A 176 0.55 -8.08 -18.82
C ILE A 176 -0.77 -8.80 -18.45
N ILE A 177 -1.28 -8.54 -17.25
CA ILE A 177 -2.56 -9.02 -16.71
C ILE A 177 -3.75 -8.50 -17.52
N TYR A 178 -3.61 -7.34 -18.19
CA TYR A 178 -4.61 -6.85 -19.14
C TYR A 178 -4.91 -7.89 -20.22
N GLY A 179 -3.88 -8.49 -20.83
CA GLY A 179 -4.04 -9.51 -21.86
C GLY A 179 -4.78 -10.76 -21.36
N TYR A 180 -4.50 -11.23 -20.14
CA TYR A 180 -5.22 -12.36 -19.55
C TYR A 180 -6.68 -12.03 -19.23
N THR A 181 -6.93 -10.81 -18.73
CA THR A 181 -8.28 -10.33 -18.43
C THR A 181 -9.11 -10.20 -19.70
N ALA A 182 -8.53 -9.60 -20.74
CA ALA A 182 -9.13 -9.51 -22.06
C ALA A 182 -9.41 -10.91 -22.64
N GLY A 183 -8.48 -11.85 -22.45
CA GLY A 183 -8.65 -13.24 -22.82
C GLY A 183 -9.84 -13.91 -22.12
N ILE A 184 -10.03 -13.69 -20.81
CA ILE A 184 -11.19 -14.21 -20.08
C ILE A 184 -12.48 -13.65 -20.69
N LEU A 185 -12.58 -12.32 -20.78
CA LEU A 185 -13.80 -11.65 -21.26
C LEU A 185 -14.15 -12.07 -22.69
N ALA A 186 -13.16 -12.12 -23.59
CA ALA A 186 -13.36 -12.49 -24.99
C ALA A 186 -13.78 -13.95 -25.23
N ASN A 187 -13.52 -14.87 -24.29
CA ASN A 187 -13.82 -16.30 -24.44
C ASN A 187 -15.07 -16.78 -23.66
N THR A 188 -15.77 -15.88 -22.96
CA THR A 188 -17.02 -16.21 -22.25
C THR A 188 -18.21 -16.26 -23.21
N LYS A 189 -19.12 -17.22 -23.02
CA LYS A 189 -20.29 -17.42 -23.90
C LYS A 189 -21.46 -16.48 -23.64
N ASP A 190 -21.66 -16.05 -22.40
CA ASP A 190 -22.74 -15.15 -21.99
C ASP A 190 -22.20 -13.76 -21.67
N ARG A 191 -22.87 -12.74 -22.20
CA ARG A 191 -22.53 -11.33 -21.97
C ARG A 191 -23.21 -10.77 -20.72
N ASN A 192 -23.17 -11.50 -19.60
CA ASN A 192 -23.74 -10.98 -18.35
C ASN A 192 -22.79 -9.92 -17.75
N TYR A 193 -23.10 -8.66 -18.02
CA TYR A 193 -22.23 -7.52 -17.70
C TYR A 193 -22.00 -7.30 -16.20
N ALA A 194 -22.92 -7.73 -15.33
CA ALA A 194 -22.75 -7.61 -13.88
C ALA A 194 -21.55 -8.42 -13.36
N PHE A 195 -21.25 -9.57 -13.98
CA PHE A 195 -20.08 -10.37 -13.63
C PHE A 195 -18.78 -9.83 -14.25
N GLY A 196 -18.87 -8.95 -15.24
CA GLY A 196 -17.73 -8.31 -15.89
C GLY A 196 -16.98 -7.33 -15.03
N GLU A 197 -17.76 -6.49 -14.35
CA GLU A 197 -17.25 -5.64 -13.27
C GLU A 197 -16.42 -6.49 -12.31
N ARG A 198 -16.97 -7.65 -11.90
CA ARG A 198 -16.30 -8.54 -10.95
C ARG A 198 -15.03 -9.18 -11.51
N ILE A 199 -14.97 -9.55 -12.79
CA ILE A 199 -13.73 -10.05 -13.42
C ILE A 199 -12.63 -8.98 -13.37
N LEU A 200 -12.97 -7.73 -13.67
CA LEU A 200 -12.00 -6.62 -13.64
C LEU A 200 -11.49 -6.37 -12.22
N GLU A 201 -12.38 -6.37 -11.23
CA GLU A 201 -11.98 -6.25 -9.82
C GLU A 201 -11.08 -7.41 -9.36
N LEU A 202 -11.38 -8.65 -9.77
CA LEU A 202 -10.58 -9.83 -9.44
C LEU A 202 -9.20 -9.80 -10.09
N SER A 203 -9.14 -9.39 -11.35
CA SER A 203 -7.86 -9.19 -12.04
C SER A 203 -7.03 -8.13 -11.36
N ALA A 204 -7.64 -7.02 -10.90
CA ALA A 204 -6.95 -5.96 -10.18
C ALA A 204 -6.39 -6.48 -8.86
N ALA A 205 -7.17 -7.27 -8.11
CA ALA A 205 -6.70 -7.95 -6.90
C ALA A 205 -5.55 -8.94 -7.19
N CYS A 206 -5.64 -9.74 -8.26
CA CYS A 206 -4.54 -10.61 -8.69
C CYS A 206 -3.26 -9.83 -8.97
N ASN A 207 -3.36 -8.67 -9.65
CA ASN A 207 -2.22 -7.80 -9.92
C ASN A 207 -1.58 -7.29 -8.62
N GLU A 208 -2.38 -6.74 -7.72
CA GLU A 208 -1.94 -6.20 -6.44
C GLU A 208 -1.25 -7.27 -5.58
N LEU A 209 -1.74 -8.51 -5.65
CA LEU A 209 -1.21 -9.64 -4.90
C LEU A 209 -0.02 -10.36 -5.56
N ASN A 210 0.32 -9.96 -6.79
CA ASN A 210 1.28 -10.61 -7.67
C ASN A 210 0.93 -12.09 -7.98
N PHE A 211 -0.35 -12.37 -8.20
CA PHE A 211 -0.91 -13.69 -8.53
C PHE A 211 -1.18 -13.82 -10.04
N ARG A 212 -0.16 -13.48 -10.84
CA ARG A 212 -0.24 -13.48 -12.32
C ARG A 212 -0.53 -14.86 -12.89
N ARG A 213 0.09 -15.89 -12.30
CA ARG A 213 -0.06 -17.28 -12.73
C ARG A 213 -1.49 -17.77 -12.54
N GLU A 214 -2.12 -17.43 -11.41
CA GLU A 214 -3.50 -17.81 -11.13
C GLU A 214 -4.46 -17.21 -12.15
N LEU A 215 -4.23 -15.95 -12.55
CA LEU A 215 -5.01 -15.30 -13.60
C LEU A 215 -4.77 -15.94 -14.97
N GLN A 216 -3.52 -16.24 -15.32
CA GLN A 216 -3.18 -16.93 -16.57
C GLN A 216 -3.82 -18.32 -16.66
N GLU A 217 -3.77 -19.10 -15.57
CA GLU A 217 -4.40 -20.41 -15.47
C GLU A 217 -5.92 -20.31 -15.56
N ALA A 218 -6.54 -19.30 -14.93
CA ALA A 218 -7.97 -19.02 -15.08
C ALA A 218 -8.34 -18.68 -16.52
N ALA A 219 -7.56 -17.81 -17.18
CA ALA A 219 -7.78 -17.44 -18.57
C ALA A 219 -7.70 -18.64 -19.52
N LYS A 220 -6.72 -19.53 -19.30
CA LYS A 220 -6.60 -20.79 -20.05
C LYS A 220 -7.79 -21.71 -19.82
N GLU A 221 -8.22 -21.90 -18.57
CA GLU A 221 -9.33 -22.78 -18.21
C GLU A 221 -10.67 -22.29 -18.80
N VAL A 222 -10.95 -20.98 -18.72
CA VAL A 222 -12.15 -20.36 -19.31
C VAL A 222 -12.16 -20.54 -20.83
N LYS A 223 -11.01 -20.33 -21.48
CA LYS A 223 -10.85 -20.54 -22.93
C LYS A 223 -11.11 -21.98 -23.35
N GLU A 224 -10.61 -22.96 -22.60
CA GLU A 224 -10.75 -24.39 -22.92
C GLU A 224 -12.18 -24.90 -22.67
N ARG A 225 -12.89 -24.37 -21.68
CA ARG A 225 -14.20 -24.88 -21.26
C ARG A 225 -15.40 -24.14 -21.83
N HIS A 226 -15.16 -23.03 -22.56
CA HIS A 226 -16.21 -22.17 -23.12
C HIS A 226 -17.32 -21.84 -22.11
N GLN A 227 -16.88 -21.35 -20.96
CA GLN A 227 -17.66 -21.15 -19.76
C GLN A 227 -18.44 -19.83 -19.76
N THR A 228 -19.41 -19.74 -18.86
CA THR A 228 -20.09 -18.46 -18.61
C THR A 228 -19.15 -17.48 -17.88
N ILE A 229 -19.45 -16.19 -17.91
CA ILE A 229 -18.71 -15.19 -17.15
C ILE A 229 -18.87 -15.37 -15.65
N LYS A 230 -20.01 -15.91 -15.20
CA LYS A 230 -20.19 -16.34 -13.81
C LYS A 230 -19.20 -17.46 -13.46
N ASP A 231 -19.08 -18.48 -14.31
CA ASP A 231 -18.11 -19.56 -14.10
C ASP A 231 -16.68 -19.02 -14.10
N ALA A 232 -16.37 -18.03 -14.94
CA ALA A 232 -15.07 -17.37 -14.95
C ALA A 232 -14.79 -16.62 -13.64
N VAL A 233 -15.78 -15.91 -13.09
CA VAL A 233 -15.69 -15.26 -11.76
C VAL A 233 -15.45 -16.31 -10.68
N ASP A 234 -16.20 -17.42 -10.71
CA ASP A 234 -16.09 -18.49 -9.73
C ASP A 234 -14.69 -19.16 -9.80
N ILE A 235 -14.17 -19.42 -11.01
CA ILE A 235 -12.84 -20.02 -11.21
C ILE A 235 -11.73 -19.08 -10.77
N LEU A 236 -11.73 -17.85 -11.25
CA LEU A 236 -10.70 -16.87 -10.91
C LEU A 236 -10.73 -16.60 -9.41
N GLY A 237 -11.93 -16.45 -8.84
CA GLY A 237 -12.10 -16.25 -7.41
C GLY A 237 -11.60 -17.43 -6.58
N GLN A 238 -11.89 -18.67 -6.99
CA GLN A 238 -11.37 -19.85 -6.32
C GLN A 238 -9.85 -19.93 -6.37
N LYS A 239 -9.23 -19.66 -7.53
CA LYS A 239 -7.76 -19.67 -7.66
C LYS A 239 -7.13 -18.56 -6.81
N LEU A 240 -7.70 -17.35 -6.86
CA LEU A 240 -7.28 -16.21 -6.04
C LEU A 240 -7.30 -16.57 -4.55
N PHE A 241 -8.44 -17.05 -4.04
CA PHE A 241 -8.62 -17.31 -2.61
C PHE A 241 -7.82 -18.53 -2.13
N ARG A 242 -7.64 -19.56 -2.95
CA ARG A 242 -6.73 -20.68 -2.63
C ARG A 242 -5.29 -20.22 -2.53
N ARG A 243 -4.80 -19.39 -3.48
CA ARG A 243 -3.44 -18.85 -3.43
C ARG A 243 -3.27 -17.88 -2.26
N PHE A 244 -4.26 -17.04 -2.03
CA PHE A 244 -4.32 -16.12 -0.90
C PHE A 244 -4.23 -16.88 0.44
N ALA A 245 -5.09 -17.89 0.65
CA ALA A 245 -5.06 -18.74 1.83
C ALA A 245 -3.73 -19.47 1.98
N LYS A 246 -3.19 -20.06 0.90
CA LYS A 246 -1.88 -20.70 0.91
C LYS A 246 -0.76 -19.73 1.34
N LYS A 247 -0.79 -18.48 0.86
CA LYS A 247 0.19 -17.44 1.23
C LYS A 247 0.06 -17.02 2.69
N LEU A 248 -1.14 -17.12 3.28
CA LEU A 248 -1.37 -16.98 4.72
C LEU A 248 -1.03 -18.26 5.50
N GLY A 249 -0.70 -19.38 4.85
CA GLY A 249 -0.52 -20.67 5.53
C GLY A 249 -1.82 -21.31 6.02
N ILE A 250 -2.96 -20.90 5.46
CA ILE A 250 -4.29 -21.43 5.78
C ILE A 250 -4.59 -22.58 4.81
N THR A 251 -5.00 -23.72 5.37
CA THR A 251 -5.54 -24.84 4.59
C THR A 251 -7.05 -24.67 4.51
N LEU A 252 -7.58 -24.66 3.28
CA LEU A 252 -9.03 -24.60 3.02
C LEU A 252 -9.56 -26.00 2.74
N GLU A 253 -10.65 -26.39 3.41
CA GLU A 253 -11.33 -27.66 3.12
C GLU A 253 -12.42 -27.49 2.05
N ASN A 254 -13.16 -26.39 2.14
CA ASN A 254 -14.22 -26.04 1.20
C ASN A 254 -14.11 -24.56 0.82
N LEU A 255 -14.44 -24.22 -0.42
CA LEU A 255 -14.53 -22.81 -0.84
C LEU A 255 -15.84 -22.63 -1.61
N PRO A 256 -16.91 -22.16 -0.93
CA PRO A 256 -18.19 -21.90 -1.57
C PRO A 256 -18.05 -21.04 -2.83
N ALA A 257 -18.83 -21.34 -3.87
CA ALA A 257 -18.78 -20.61 -5.14
C ALA A 257 -18.95 -19.08 -4.97
N ASN A 258 -19.79 -18.68 -4.01
CA ASN A 258 -20.09 -17.26 -3.78
C ASN A 258 -19.24 -16.61 -2.67
N SER A 259 -18.28 -17.33 -2.07
CA SER A 259 -17.46 -16.77 -0.97
C SER A 259 -16.80 -15.46 -1.35
N ILE A 260 -16.47 -15.28 -2.62
CA ILE A 260 -15.78 -14.10 -3.09
C ILE A 260 -16.65 -12.85 -3.12
N GLN A 261 -17.97 -12.97 -3.30
CA GLN A 261 -18.86 -11.81 -3.45
C GLN A 261 -18.92 -10.95 -2.18
N ASN A 262 -18.61 -11.54 -1.04
CA ASN A 262 -18.68 -10.88 0.26
C ASN A 262 -17.40 -10.11 0.64
N TRP A 263 -16.37 -10.12 -0.21
CA TRP A 263 -15.07 -9.48 0.09
C TRP A 263 -14.89 -8.16 -0.62
N HIS A 264 -14.43 -7.18 0.16
CA HIS A 264 -13.91 -5.91 -0.34
C HIS A 264 -12.50 -6.11 -0.95
N LEU A 265 -12.44 -6.55 -2.21
CA LEU A 265 -11.21 -6.92 -2.91
C LEU A 265 -10.08 -5.88 -2.86
N PRO A 266 -10.33 -4.56 -2.97
CA PRO A 266 -9.26 -3.55 -2.87
C PRO A 266 -8.45 -3.59 -1.58
N TYR A 267 -8.95 -4.23 -0.52
CA TYR A 267 -8.27 -4.30 0.78
C TYR A 267 -7.73 -5.68 1.11
N LEU A 268 -7.87 -6.66 0.20
CA LEU A 268 -7.44 -8.03 0.45
C LEU A 268 -5.94 -8.15 0.77
N SER A 269 -5.09 -7.34 0.13
CA SER A 269 -3.64 -7.29 0.37
C SER A 269 -3.28 -6.86 1.79
N LYS A 270 -4.12 -6.04 2.43
CA LYS A 270 -3.91 -5.48 3.77
C LYS A 270 -3.88 -6.57 4.86
N LEU A 271 -4.53 -7.70 4.62
CA LEU A 271 -4.56 -8.84 5.53
C LEU A 271 -3.16 -9.48 5.71
N PHE A 272 -2.29 -9.42 4.70
CA PHE A 272 -0.90 -9.87 4.84
C PHE A 272 -0.11 -9.00 5.80
N VAL A 273 -0.34 -7.68 5.75
CA VAL A 273 0.27 -6.72 6.66
C VAL A 273 -0.25 -6.95 8.06
N GLY A 274 -1.57 -7.05 8.24
CA GLY A 274 -2.19 -7.30 9.54
C GLY A 274 -1.69 -8.58 10.21
N ARG A 275 -1.67 -9.70 9.48
CA ARG A 275 -1.13 -10.96 9.99
C ARG A 275 0.32 -10.83 10.44
N LYS A 276 1.16 -10.17 9.65
CA LYS A 276 2.57 -9.93 9.97
C LYS A 276 2.72 -9.04 11.21
N THR A 277 1.93 -7.97 11.30
CA THR A 277 1.95 -7.05 12.44
C THR A 277 1.56 -7.79 13.73
N ILE A 278 0.44 -8.52 13.71
CA ILE A 278 -0.04 -9.34 14.84
C ILE A 278 1.05 -10.34 15.27
N TYR A 279 1.75 -10.96 14.32
CA TYR A 279 2.85 -11.88 14.63
C TYR A 279 4.09 -11.20 15.22
N SER A 280 4.46 -10.03 14.69
CA SER A 280 5.71 -9.33 15.02
C SER A 280 5.70 -8.67 16.40
N LYS A 281 4.53 -8.35 16.94
CA LYS A 281 4.39 -7.80 18.29
C LYS A 281 4.81 -8.85 19.33
N LYS A 282 5.96 -8.62 19.97
CA LYS A 282 6.47 -9.33 21.17
C LYS A 282 6.88 -10.81 21.02
N GLY A 283 7.49 -11.21 19.90
CA GLY A 283 8.41 -12.37 19.88
C GLY A 283 7.80 -13.76 20.20
N GLY A 284 6.59 -14.05 19.72
CA GLY A 284 6.00 -15.40 19.77
C GLY A 284 4.93 -15.64 20.85
N ALA A 285 4.78 -14.72 21.82
CA ALA A 285 3.69 -14.78 22.81
C ALA A 285 2.28 -14.63 22.19
N TYR A 286 2.19 -14.15 20.94
CA TYR A 286 0.96 -13.89 20.21
C TYR A 286 0.46 -15.06 19.34
N LYS A 287 1.02 -16.25 19.51
CA LYS A 287 0.61 -17.44 18.75
C LYS A 287 -0.91 -17.73 18.82
N PRO A 288 -1.60 -17.57 19.98
CA PRO A 288 -3.05 -17.73 20.03
C PRO A 288 -3.79 -16.70 19.16
N LEU A 289 -3.41 -15.42 19.21
CA LEU A 289 -4.06 -14.38 18.43
C LEU A 289 -3.83 -14.53 16.92
N GLN A 290 -2.65 -15.02 16.52
CA GLN A 290 -2.41 -15.43 15.13
C GLN A 290 -3.31 -16.60 14.74
N GLN A 291 -3.49 -17.61 15.60
CA GLN A 291 -4.39 -18.74 15.33
C GLN A 291 -5.85 -18.27 15.20
N VAL A 292 -6.26 -17.27 15.99
CA VAL A 292 -7.57 -16.63 15.88
C VAL A 292 -7.70 -15.91 14.57
N PHE A 293 -6.74 -15.06 14.22
CA PHE A 293 -6.71 -14.37 12.93
C PHE A 293 -6.83 -15.37 11.78
N ASP A 294 -5.97 -16.38 11.74
CA ASP A 294 -5.94 -17.40 10.69
C ASP A 294 -7.27 -18.19 10.66
N SER A 295 -7.87 -18.50 11.82
CA SER A 295 -9.16 -19.19 11.92
C SER A 295 -10.34 -18.32 11.48
N VAL A 296 -10.33 -17.03 11.80
CA VAL A 296 -11.33 -16.05 11.34
C VAL A 296 -11.27 -16.00 9.83
N ILE A 297 -10.11 -15.67 9.25
CA ILE A 297 -9.95 -15.60 7.78
C ILE A 297 -10.36 -16.92 7.11
N ARG A 298 -9.95 -18.07 7.67
CA ARG A 298 -10.37 -19.38 7.16
C ARG A 298 -11.89 -19.53 7.18
N SER A 299 -12.55 -19.30 8.32
CA SER A 299 -14.00 -19.42 8.44
C SER A 299 -14.75 -18.48 7.49
N CYS A 300 -14.23 -17.28 7.24
CA CYS A 300 -14.78 -16.33 6.28
C CYS A 300 -14.67 -16.83 4.85
N LEU A 301 -13.50 -17.36 4.46
CA LEU A 301 -13.29 -17.94 3.14
C LEU A 301 -14.20 -19.15 2.92
N GLU A 302 -14.36 -20.01 3.94
CA GLU A 302 -15.22 -21.19 3.89
C GLU A 302 -16.73 -20.87 3.99
N GLY A 303 -17.11 -19.60 4.21
CA GLY A 303 -18.52 -19.21 4.37
C GLY A 303 -19.16 -19.67 5.68
N ARG A 304 -18.35 -19.96 6.70
CA ARG A 304 -18.73 -20.54 8.00
C ARG A 304 -18.50 -19.59 9.18
N PHE A 305 -18.32 -18.29 8.91
CA PHE A 305 -18.02 -17.33 9.97
C PHE A 305 -19.13 -17.23 11.04
N SER A 306 -20.39 -17.34 10.64
CA SER A 306 -21.53 -17.36 11.57
C SER A 306 -21.43 -18.53 12.55
N ASP A 307 -21.18 -19.74 12.04
CA ASP A 307 -20.98 -20.95 12.84
C ASP A 307 -19.76 -20.76 13.75
N PHE A 308 -18.65 -20.24 13.22
CA PHE A 308 -17.42 -20.01 13.97
C PHE A 308 -17.62 -19.15 15.23
N ILE A 309 -18.56 -18.20 15.21
CA ILE A 309 -18.85 -17.33 16.36
C ILE A 309 -20.06 -17.79 17.20
N THR A 310 -20.79 -18.84 16.82
CA THR A 310 -22.03 -19.27 17.50
C THR A 310 -22.09 -20.74 17.92
N ASP A 311 -21.50 -21.63 17.12
CA ASP A 311 -21.56 -23.06 17.34
C ASP A 311 -20.34 -23.52 18.16
N ASP A 312 -20.59 -23.87 19.42
CA ASP A 312 -19.56 -24.40 20.33
C ASP A 312 -19.45 -25.93 20.31
N THR A 313 -20.22 -26.59 19.42
CA THR A 313 -20.26 -28.06 19.29
C THR A 313 -19.30 -28.57 18.21
N ASP A 314 -18.98 -27.77 17.19
CA ASP A 314 -18.02 -28.12 16.12
C ASP A 314 -16.56 -27.87 16.54
N ALA A 315 -16.10 -28.61 17.56
CA ALA A 315 -14.72 -28.55 18.03
C ALA A 315 -13.71 -29.08 17.00
N ASN A 316 -14.16 -29.92 16.07
CA ASN A 316 -13.29 -30.69 15.18
C ASN A 316 -12.81 -29.84 14.00
N THR A 317 -13.61 -28.89 13.51
CA THR A 317 -13.21 -28.03 12.39
C THR A 317 -12.37 -26.83 12.85
N TYR A 318 -12.73 -26.21 13.99
CA TYR A 318 -12.09 -24.99 14.49
C TYR A 318 -11.91 -25.00 16.02
N PRO A 319 -10.76 -25.43 16.55
CA PRO A 319 -10.50 -25.38 17.98
C PRO A 319 -10.67 -23.99 18.59
N MET A 320 -10.29 -22.94 17.86
CA MET A 320 -10.51 -21.54 18.28
C MET A 320 -11.98 -21.12 18.18
N GLY A 321 -12.73 -21.65 17.21
CA GLY A 321 -14.16 -21.36 17.03
C GLY A 321 -14.98 -21.80 18.24
N LYS A 322 -14.69 -22.99 18.79
CA LYS A 322 -15.33 -23.44 20.04
C LYS A 322 -15.12 -22.46 21.19
N THR A 323 -13.90 -21.95 21.38
CA THR A 323 -13.59 -20.97 22.43
C THR A 323 -14.36 -19.67 22.22
N VAL A 324 -14.40 -19.17 20.98
CA VAL A 324 -15.13 -17.95 20.61
C VAL A 324 -16.63 -18.11 20.81
N ALA A 325 -17.22 -19.21 20.32
CA ALA A 325 -18.64 -19.51 20.49
C ALA A 325 -19.03 -19.68 21.96
N SER A 326 -18.19 -20.36 22.76
CA SER A 326 -18.40 -20.52 24.21
C SER A 326 -18.39 -19.16 24.94
N HIS A 327 -17.44 -18.30 24.58
CA HIS A 327 -17.39 -16.92 25.09
C HIS A 327 -18.65 -16.15 24.70
N ASN A 328 -19.05 -16.21 23.44
CA ASN A 328 -20.21 -15.49 22.94
C ASN A 328 -21.52 -15.95 23.58
N ARG A 329 -21.66 -17.25 23.90
CA ARG A 329 -22.76 -17.76 24.70
C ARG A 329 -22.77 -17.17 26.11
N LYS A 330 -21.63 -17.19 26.79
CA LYS A 330 -21.48 -16.58 28.13
C LYS A 330 -21.84 -15.08 28.10
N VAL A 331 -21.42 -14.35 27.08
CA VAL A 331 -21.79 -12.94 26.91
C VAL A 331 -23.30 -12.79 26.80
N LEU A 332 -23.95 -13.56 25.92
CA LEU A 332 -25.41 -13.54 25.74
C LEU A 332 -26.15 -13.84 27.04
N ASP A 333 -25.72 -14.87 27.79
CA ASP A 333 -26.31 -15.22 29.09
C ASP A 333 -26.22 -14.05 30.08
N VAL A 334 -25.07 -13.38 30.13
CA VAL A 334 -24.86 -12.21 31.01
C VAL A 334 -25.73 -11.03 30.58
N LEU A 335 -25.84 -10.76 29.27
CA LEU A 335 -26.72 -9.70 28.76
C LEU A 335 -28.19 -9.98 29.12
N GLN A 336 -28.64 -11.22 28.96
CA GLN A 336 -30.00 -11.61 29.30
C GLN A 336 -30.28 -11.47 30.80
N VAL A 337 -29.35 -11.87 31.67
CA VAL A 337 -29.43 -11.67 33.14
C VAL A 337 -29.52 -10.19 33.50
N LEU A 338 -28.89 -9.31 32.72
CA LEU A 338 -28.97 -7.86 32.90
C LEU A 338 -30.29 -7.25 32.40
N GLY A 339 -31.17 -8.03 31.80
CA GLY A 339 -32.40 -7.53 31.19
C GLY A 339 -32.14 -6.76 29.90
N ILE A 340 -31.02 -7.04 29.22
CA ILE A 340 -30.78 -6.57 27.85
C ILE A 340 -31.54 -7.49 26.88
N ASP A 341 -32.27 -6.89 25.95
CA ASP A 341 -32.94 -7.60 24.86
C ASP A 341 -31.87 -8.10 23.86
N THR A 342 -31.55 -9.38 23.94
CA THR A 342 -30.49 -9.99 23.12
C THR A 342 -30.90 -10.18 21.65
N ASP A 343 -32.20 -10.29 21.36
CA ASP A 343 -32.71 -10.36 19.99
C ASP A 343 -32.51 -9.02 19.30
N LYS A 344 -32.81 -7.91 20.00
CA LYS A 344 -32.53 -6.56 19.49
C LYS A 344 -31.04 -6.23 19.50
N TRP A 345 -30.26 -6.72 20.47
CA TRP A 345 -28.81 -6.47 20.50
C TRP A 345 -28.09 -6.97 19.22
N PHE A 346 -28.60 -8.03 18.57
CA PHE A 346 -28.06 -8.55 17.31
C PHE A 346 -28.89 -8.24 16.08
N GLY A 347 -30.21 -8.21 16.23
CA GLY A 347 -31.18 -8.12 15.15
C GLY A 347 -31.75 -6.72 14.92
N TYR A 348 -31.10 -5.67 15.43
CA TYR A 348 -31.57 -4.30 15.22
C TYR A 348 -31.37 -3.87 13.75
N ASN A 349 -32.43 -3.99 12.97
CA ASN A 349 -32.45 -3.77 11.52
C ASN A 349 -32.87 -2.35 11.12
N ARG A 350 -32.96 -1.42 12.08
CA ARG A 350 -33.29 -0.03 11.80
C ARG A 350 -32.16 0.63 11.00
N GLN A 351 -32.54 1.46 10.04
CA GLN A 351 -31.63 2.33 9.30
C GLN A 351 -32.24 3.73 9.22
N ASP A 352 -31.46 4.75 9.58
CA ASP A 352 -31.90 6.14 9.55
C ASP A 352 -31.07 6.93 8.52
N SER A 353 -31.69 7.32 7.41
CA SER A 353 -31.05 8.13 6.36
C SER A 353 -31.05 9.62 6.68
N PHE A 354 -30.00 10.33 6.29
CA PHE A 354 -29.83 11.78 6.42
C PHE A 354 -28.90 12.34 5.34
N THR A 355 -28.91 13.66 5.16
CA THR A 355 -28.06 14.34 4.17
C THR A 355 -27.12 15.34 4.82
N LEU A 356 -25.88 15.38 4.36
CA LEU A 356 -24.89 16.41 4.66
C LEU A 356 -24.93 17.55 3.64
N GLY A 357 -24.20 18.65 3.88
CA GLY A 357 -23.98 19.71 2.89
C GLY A 357 -24.98 20.86 2.88
N GLN A 358 -25.39 21.38 4.04
CA GLN A 358 -25.64 22.83 4.07
C GLN A 358 -24.26 23.51 3.99
N ALA A 359 -24.12 24.50 3.10
CA ALA A 359 -22.83 25.09 2.77
C ALA A 359 -22.18 25.70 4.02
N ALA A 360 -21.22 25.00 4.61
CA ALA A 360 -20.38 25.57 5.66
C ALA A 360 -19.60 26.74 5.05
N ASP A 361 -19.70 27.93 5.66
CA ASP A 361 -18.90 29.07 5.25
C ASP A 361 -17.41 28.70 5.30
N LYS A 362 -16.65 29.09 4.26
CA LYS A 362 -15.19 28.89 4.15
C LYS A 362 -14.43 29.24 5.43
N VAL A 363 -14.88 30.30 6.10
CA VAL A 363 -14.35 30.77 7.38
C VAL A 363 -14.50 29.68 8.45
N SER A 364 -15.66 29.03 8.56
CA SER A 364 -15.93 27.96 9.52
C SER A 364 -15.07 26.71 9.29
N SER A 365 -14.82 26.32 8.03
CA SER A 365 -13.98 25.16 7.71
C SER A 365 -12.51 25.38 8.05
N ILE A 366 -11.99 26.59 7.81
CA ILE A 366 -10.64 26.99 8.20
C ILE A 366 -10.53 27.09 9.72
N GLU A 367 -11.52 27.68 10.40
CA GLU A 367 -11.58 27.73 11.87
C GLU A 367 -11.59 26.33 12.49
N ALA A 368 -12.37 25.40 11.93
CA ALA A 368 -12.41 24.01 12.39
C ALA A 368 -11.05 23.31 12.21
N ALA A 369 -10.39 23.47 11.05
CA ALA A 369 -9.07 22.91 10.81
C ALA A 369 -7.98 23.50 11.74
N ILE A 370 -8.07 24.80 12.05
CA ILE A 370 -7.18 25.45 13.02
C ILE A 370 -7.43 24.91 14.43
N LYS A 371 -8.70 24.75 14.82
CA LYS A 371 -9.08 24.17 16.12
C LYS A 371 -8.57 22.74 16.26
N GLU A 372 -8.78 21.91 15.23
CA GLU A 372 -8.26 20.54 15.15
C GLU A 372 -6.73 20.50 15.29
N PHE A 373 -6.01 21.35 14.54
CA PHE A 373 -4.57 21.48 14.67
C PHE A 373 -4.15 21.86 16.11
N ALA A 374 -4.81 22.85 16.71
CA ALA A 374 -4.51 23.32 18.06
C ALA A 374 -4.75 22.23 19.12
N ASP A 375 -5.82 21.46 18.97
CA ASP A 375 -6.16 20.34 19.87
C ASP A 375 -5.14 19.20 19.73
N MET A 376 -4.82 18.78 18.50
CA MET A 376 -3.82 17.72 18.24
C MET A 376 -2.42 18.11 18.71
N PHE A 377 -2.06 19.37 18.53
CA PHE A 377 -0.79 19.88 19.01
C PHE A 377 -0.75 19.97 20.54
N SER A 378 -1.84 20.42 21.18
CA SER A 378 -1.98 20.40 22.64
C SER A 378 -1.85 18.99 23.21
N ASN A 379 -2.45 17.99 22.54
CA ASN A 379 -2.30 16.59 22.91
C ASN A 379 -0.84 16.13 22.82
N LEU A 380 -0.14 16.48 21.73
CA LEU A 380 1.29 16.21 21.60
C LEU A 380 2.10 16.86 22.73
N LEU A 381 1.80 18.12 23.10
CA LEU A 381 2.48 18.80 24.20
C LEU A 381 2.28 18.11 25.54
N ASN A 382 1.07 17.63 25.83
CA ASN A 382 0.76 16.93 27.08
C ASN A 382 1.52 15.59 27.22
N LEU A 383 1.98 15.01 26.11
CA LEU A 383 2.79 13.79 26.09
C LEU A 383 4.30 14.05 26.26
N LEU A 384 4.72 15.32 26.23
CA LEU A 384 6.13 15.71 26.31
C LEU A 384 6.46 16.26 27.70
N ASP A 385 7.63 15.87 28.23
CA ASP A 385 8.14 16.47 29.46
C ASP A 385 8.64 17.91 29.24
N ASP A 386 8.82 18.65 30.34
CA ASP A 386 9.20 20.06 30.33
C ASP A 386 10.50 20.37 29.59
N LYS A 387 11.48 19.45 29.62
CA LYS A 387 12.76 19.63 28.90
C LYS A 387 12.55 19.51 27.39
N LYS A 388 11.68 18.58 26.97
CA LYS A 388 11.31 18.40 25.55
C LYS A 388 10.48 19.58 25.05
N ILE A 389 9.56 20.11 25.86
CA ILE A 389 8.79 21.32 25.53
C ILE A 389 9.71 22.54 25.36
N GLN A 390 10.76 22.69 26.17
CA GLN A 390 11.74 23.79 26.00
C GLN A 390 12.55 23.68 24.70
N ALA A 391 12.96 22.46 24.32
CA ALA A 391 13.62 22.22 23.03
C ALA A 391 12.67 22.55 21.86
N LEU A 392 11.41 22.19 22.00
CA LEU A 392 10.35 22.52 21.05
C LEU A 392 10.09 24.03 20.98
N GLN A 393 10.00 24.73 22.11
CA GLN A 393 9.79 26.18 22.15
C GLN A 393 10.88 26.93 21.40
N ARG A 394 12.15 26.47 21.43
CA ARG A 394 13.22 27.07 20.62
C ARG A 394 12.94 26.92 19.13
N VAL A 395 12.66 25.71 18.67
CA VAL A 395 12.34 25.42 17.26
C VAL A 395 11.10 26.19 16.80
N LEU A 396 10.07 26.31 17.65
CA LEU A 396 8.86 27.08 17.35
C LEU A 396 9.11 28.58 17.29
N THR A 397 9.89 29.12 18.22
CA THR A 397 10.23 30.55 18.26
C THR A 397 11.01 30.95 17.02
N ASP A 398 11.95 30.10 16.58
CA ASP A 398 12.70 30.26 15.32
C ASP A 398 11.79 30.27 14.08
N ASN A 399 10.55 29.79 14.23
CA ASN A 399 9.53 29.73 13.19
C ASN A 399 8.30 30.60 13.49
N ASN A 400 8.44 31.61 14.37
CA ASN A 400 7.37 32.56 14.71
C ASN A 400 6.13 31.90 15.36
N ILE A 401 6.33 30.88 16.19
CA ILE A 401 5.27 30.21 16.94
C ILE A 401 5.65 30.21 18.43
N SER A 402 4.71 30.57 19.30
CA SER A 402 4.85 30.54 20.76
C SER A 402 3.90 29.52 21.35
N ILE A 403 4.36 28.85 22.41
CA ILE A 403 3.50 28.05 23.29
C ILE A 403 3.41 28.80 24.62
N ASP A 404 2.19 29.19 24.99
CA ASP A 404 1.89 29.60 26.34
C ASP A 404 1.61 28.37 27.21
N LYS A 405 2.59 28.02 28.04
CA LYS A 405 2.52 26.91 28.99
C LYS A 405 1.40 27.05 30.02
N SER A 406 0.97 28.28 30.34
CA SER A 406 -0.02 28.49 31.40
C SER A 406 -1.44 28.18 30.95
N SER A 407 -1.69 28.27 29.65
CA SER A 407 -3.01 28.09 29.05
C SER A 407 -3.09 26.89 28.09
N ASN A 408 -1.96 26.20 27.83
CA ASN A 408 -1.83 25.22 26.75
C ASN A 408 -2.26 25.80 25.39
N GLN A 409 -2.05 27.10 25.17
CA GLN A 409 -2.43 27.76 23.92
C GLN A 409 -1.20 28.01 23.05
N ILE A 410 -1.38 27.77 21.75
CA ILE A 410 -0.43 28.16 20.73
C ILE A 410 -0.82 29.56 20.27
N SER A 411 0.16 30.45 20.25
CA SER A 411 0.01 31.76 19.64
C SER A 411 1.03 31.87 18.53
N LEU A 412 0.58 32.14 17.31
CA LEU A 412 1.49 32.60 16.27
C LEU A 412 2.09 33.93 16.73
N LEU A 413 3.40 34.08 16.56
CA LEU A 413 4.12 35.30 16.90
C LEU A 413 4.31 36.13 15.63
N LYS A 414 4.05 37.44 15.73
CA LYS A 414 4.53 38.40 14.74
C LYS A 414 5.43 39.41 15.44
N ASN A 415 6.69 39.50 15.01
CA ASN A 415 7.71 40.33 15.67
C ASN A 415 7.81 40.05 17.18
N GLY A 416 7.72 38.78 17.58
CA GLY A 416 7.82 38.35 18.97
C GLY A 416 6.59 38.60 19.84
N LYS A 417 5.44 39.03 19.27
CA LYS A 417 4.19 39.24 20.02
C LYS A 417 3.10 38.23 19.62
N PRO A 418 2.32 37.69 20.58
CA PRO A 418 1.17 36.85 20.29
C PRO A 418 0.17 37.56 19.37
N ILE A 419 -0.25 36.89 18.31
CA ILE A 419 -1.32 37.34 17.42
C ILE A 419 -2.68 37.13 18.13
N ASP A 420 -3.58 38.10 17.99
CA ASP A 420 -4.95 38.01 18.50
C ASP A 420 -5.70 36.85 17.81
N LYS A 421 -6.43 36.03 18.58
CA LYS A 421 -7.20 34.89 18.07
C LYS A 421 -8.21 35.30 16.99
N ASN A 422 -8.75 36.52 17.07
CA ASN A 422 -9.71 37.04 16.10
C ASN A 422 -9.05 37.51 14.79
N ASP A 423 -7.72 37.57 14.73
CA ASP A 423 -6.95 38.11 13.59
C ASP A 423 -6.01 37.07 12.95
N ILE A 424 -6.08 35.80 13.40
CA ILE A 424 -5.31 34.68 12.83
C ILE A 424 -5.60 34.50 11.32
N TYR A 425 -6.85 34.74 10.91
CA TYR A 425 -7.33 34.55 9.54
C TYR A 425 -6.72 35.53 8.52
N SER A 426 -6.61 36.82 8.87
CA SER A 426 -6.07 37.85 7.98
C SER A 426 -4.54 37.70 7.79
N GLN A 427 -3.86 37.10 8.78
CA GLN A 427 -2.40 37.05 8.84
C GLN A 427 -1.80 35.68 8.46
N LEU A 428 -2.56 34.57 8.54
CA LEU A 428 -2.18 33.30 7.89
C LEU A 428 -2.06 33.46 6.37
N ASN A 429 -2.88 34.33 5.76
CA ASN A 429 -2.74 34.75 4.37
C ASN A 429 -1.44 35.55 4.08
N GLY A 430 -0.79 36.10 5.12
CA GLY A 430 0.44 36.89 5.00
C GLY A 430 1.74 36.12 5.24
N LEU A 431 1.67 34.88 5.76
CA LEU A 431 2.82 33.99 5.86
C LEU A 431 3.00 33.30 4.50
N SER A 432 4.18 33.43 3.86
CA SER A 432 4.44 32.73 2.60
C SER A 432 4.19 31.23 2.78
N GLN A 433 3.25 30.69 2.00
CA GLN A 433 2.60 29.38 2.18
C GLN A 433 3.58 28.21 2.34
N ASP A 434 4.74 28.27 1.71
CA ASP A 434 5.74 27.22 1.76
C ASP A 434 6.53 27.18 3.07
N ASN A 435 6.67 28.31 3.77
CA ASN A 435 7.52 28.38 4.97
C ASN A 435 6.85 27.77 6.19
N LEU A 436 5.56 28.06 6.45
CA LEU A 436 4.85 27.51 7.61
C LEU A 436 4.70 25.98 7.51
N HIS A 437 4.27 25.47 6.35
CA HIS A 437 4.14 24.03 6.11
C HIS A 437 5.49 23.32 6.22
N THR A 438 6.54 23.86 5.61
CA THR A 438 7.90 23.31 5.69
C THR A 438 8.41 23.29 7.12
N SER A 439 8.20 24.35 7.89
CA SER A 439 8.62 24.44 9.28
C SER A 439 7.87 23.47 10.19
N LEU A 440 6.56 23.34 10.01
CA LEU A 440 5.75 22.35 10.73
C LEU A 440 6.16 20.92 10.36
N LYS A 441 6.40 20.59 9.08
CA LYS A 441 6.91 19.28 8.67
C LYS A 441 8.32 18.99 9.17
N LYS A 442 9.23 19.96 9.19
CA LYS A 442 10.58 19.82 9.77
C LYS A 442 10.50 19.52 11.26
N MET A 443 9.61 20.20 11.98
CA MET A 443 9.35 19.95 13.40
C MET A 443 8.79 18.55 13.63
N LEU A 444 7.79 18.12 12.86
CA LEU A 444 7.27 16.76 12.92
C LEU A 444 8.34 15.72 12.58
N GLY A 445 9.20 15.98 11.59
CA GLY A 445 10.33 15.12 11.26
C GLY A 445 11.33 15.00 12.41
N TYR A 446 11.62 16.11 13.09
CA TYR A 446 12.44 16.12 14.30
C TYR A 446 11.80 15.27 15.41
N PHE A 447 10.50 15.45 15.66
CA PHE A 447 9.77 14.69 16.67
C PHE A 447 9.72 13.21 16.35
N ASN A 448 9.38 12.88 15.10
CA ASN A 448 9.32 11.51 14.65
C ASN A 448 10.70 10.90 14.90
N ASN A 449 11.77 11.43 14.32
CA ASN A 449 13.14 10.91 14.49
C ASN A 449 13.60 10.79 15.96
N ARG A 450 13.22 11.73 16.83
CA ARG A 450 13.70 11.74 18.21
C ARG A 450 12.86 10.90 19.18
N TYR A 451 11.60 10.64 18.85
CA TYR A 451 10.65 9.97 19.74
C TYR A 451 9.92 8.79 19.08
N GLN A 452 10.48 8.18 18.02
CA GLN A 452 9.89 7.01 17.33
C GLN A 452 9.52 5.85 18.28
N GLN A 453 10.18 5.78 19.43
CA GLN A 453 10.01 4.74 20.44
C GLN A 453 8.84 4.97 21.40
N VAL A 454 8.26 6.18 21.44
CA VAL A 454 7.09 6.49 22.29
C VAL A 454 5.85 6.45 21.42
N GLN A 455 5.03 5.43 21.61
CA GLN A 455 3.96 5.09 20.68
C GLN A 455 2.84 6.14 20.66
N GLU A 456 2.52 6.71 21.82
CA GLU A 456 1.54 7.78 21.99
C GLU A 456 1.98 9.05 21.25
N VAL A 457 3.28 9.37 21.31
CA VAL A 457 3.86 10.52 20.60
C VAL A 457 3.80 10.30 19.09
N LYS A 458 4.09 9.09 18.62
CA LYS A 458 4.00 8.73 17.20
C LYS A 458 2.57 8.87 16.66
N THR A 459 1.58 8.42 17.43
CA THR A 459 0.16 8.58 17.08
C THR A 459 -0.22 10.06 17.03
N ALA A 460 0.13 10.85 18.06
CA ALA A 460 -0.12 12.28 18.09
C ALA A 460 0.54 13.05 16.92
N ILE A 461 1.78 12.67 16.54
CA ILE A 461 2.47 13.20 15.36
C ILE A 461 1.72 12.87 14.06
N GLY A 462 1.19 11.65 13.94
CA GLY A 462 0.38 11.23 12.80
C GLY A 462 -0.86 12.11 12.62
N HIS A 463 -1.66 12.27 13.68
CA HIS A 463 -2.84 13.14 13.65
C HIS A 463 -2.48 14.60 13.35
N LEU A 464 -1.41 15.12 13.97
CA LEU A 464 -0.95 16.48 13.71
C LEU A 464 -0.45 16.69 12.27
N THR A 465 0.19 15.68 11.67
CA THR A 465 0.62 15.71 10.26
C THR A 465 -0.59 15.84 9.33
N ASN A 466 -1.65 15.07 9.59
CA ASN A 466 -2.88 15.13 8.83
C ASN A 466 -3.55 16.51 8.93
N ALA A 467 -3.62 17.08 10.14
CA ALA A 467 -4.16 18.44 10.35
C ALA A 467 -3.35 19.51 9.59
N ILE A 468 -2.02 19.39 9.54
CA ILE A 468 -1.14 20.31 8.80
C ILE A 468 -1.34 20.19 7.28
N ASP A 469 -1.39 18.97 6.75
CA ASP A 469 -1.59 18.76 5.33
C ASP A 469 -2.98 19.23 4.88
N ARG A 470 -3.98 19.12 5.76
CA ARG A 470 -5.32 19.68 5.54
C ARG A 470 -5.35 21.20 5.52
N LEU A 471 -4.68 21.86 6.47
CA LEU A 471 -4.55 23.33 6.45
C LEU A 471 -3.93 23.79 5.12
N LYS A 472 -2.93 23.08 4.61
CA LYS A 472 -2.33 23.36 3.29
C LYS A 472 -3.34 23.18 2.15
N GLN A 473 -4.13 22.11 2.16
CA GLN A 473 -5.16 21.86 1.14
C GLN A 473 -6.24 22.95 1.12
N LEU A 474 -6.77 23.33 2.29
CA LEU A 474 -7.78 24.38 2.42
C LEU A 474 -7.27 25.78 2.03
N GLN A 475 -5.95 26.00 2.12
CA GLN A 475 -5.31 27.27 1.78
C GLN A 475 -4.84 27.37 0.32
N GLY A 476 -4.67 26.24 -0.37
CA GLY A 476 -4.01 26.16 -1.68
C GLY A 476 -4.93 26.07 -2.91
N ASP A 477 -6.19 25.69 -2.76
CA ASP A 477 -7.00 25.30 -3.92
C ASP A 477 -8.47 25.73 -3.83
N SER A 478 -8.75 26.93 -4.36
CA SER A 478 -10.12 27.47 -4.47
C SER A 478 -11.09 26.56 -5.24
N LYS A 479 -10.60 25.63 -6.07
CA LYS A 479 -11.43 24.68 -6.84
C LYS A 479 -11.62 23.35 -6.12
N ALA A 480 -10.63 22.88 -5.35
CA ALA A 480 -10.83 21.73 -4.44
C ALA A 480 -11.83 22.07 -3.32
N GLU A 481 -11.86 23.32 -2.88
CA GLU A 481 -12.85 23.86 -1.94
C GLU A 481 -14.29 23.75 -2.46
N GLU A 482 -14.54 24.22 -3.69
CA GLU A 482 -15.87 24.17 -4.30
C GLU A 482 -16.33 22.71 -4.55
N LYS A 483 -15.37 21.79 -4.72
CA LYS A 483 -15.57 20.33 -4.86
C LYS A 483 -15.82 19.60 -3.53
N LEU A 484 -15.27 20.09 -2.42
CA LEU A 484 -15.48 19.55 -1.07
C LEU A 484 -16.71 20.14 -0.38
N LEU A 485 -17.07 21.40 -0.66
CA LEU A 485 -18.09 22.17 0.07
C LEU A 485 -19.50 22.11 -0.51
N ARG A 486 -19.71 21.56 -1.73
CA ARG A 486 -21.02 21.62 -2.41
C ARG A 486 -21.70 20.29 -2.68
N GLN A 487 -21.07 19.16 -2.41
CA GLN A 487 -21.79 17.91 -2.56
C GLN A 487 -22.59 17.67 -1.29
N THR A 488 -23.92 17.91 -1.32
CA THR A 488 -24.82 17.26 -0.35
C THR A 488 -24.41 15.80 -0.24
N ARG A 489 -24.43 15.09 0.88
CA ARG A 489 -24.08 13.64 0.90
C ARG A 489 -25.16 12.81 1.56
N GLY A 490 -25.73 11.83 0.85
CA GLY A 490 -26.75 10.91 1.38
C GLY A 490 -26.07 9.83 2.20
N LEU A 491 -26.33 9.84 3.49
CA LEU A 491 -25.73 8.95 4.47
C LEU A 491 -26.82 8.20 5.23
N ALA A 492 -26.50 7.02 5.76
CA ALA A 492 -27.40 6.28 6.63
C ALA A 492 -26.68 5.78 7.87
N VAL A 493 -27.33 5.89 9.03
CA VAL A 493 -26.86 5.27 10.28
C VAL A 493 -27.53 3.91 10.45
N ARG A 494 -26.74 2.87 10.74
CA ARG A 494 -27.22 1.50 11.02
C ARG A 494 -26.30 0.74 11.96
N LEU A 495 -26.74 -0.42 12.44
CA LEU A 495 -25.85 -1.39 13.06
C LEU A 495 -25.06 -2.13 11.95
N TRP A 496 -23.78 -2.41 12.17
CA TRP A 496 -23.01 -3.20 11.20
C TRP A 496 -23.62 -4.59 11.02
N GLN A 497 -23.46 -5.17 9.83
CA GLN A 497 -24.06 -6.46 9.49
C GLN A 497 -23.20 -7.64 9.93
N ARG A 498 -21.98 -7.37 10.43
CA ARG A 498 -20.95 -8.35 10.80
C ARG A 498 -20.60 -9.27 9.63
N ASN A 499 -20.57 -8.72 8.42
CA ASN A 499 -20.08 -9.38 7.21
C ASN A 499 -18.55 -9.32 7.22
N PRO A 500 -17.85 -10.42 7.52
CA PRO A 500 -16.43 -10.36 7.81
C PRO A 500 -15.55 -9.99 6.60
N GLY A 501 -16.01 -10.22 5.37
CA GLY A 501 -15.26 -9.82 4.17
C GLY A 501 -15.28 -8.31 3.90
N ARG A 502 -16.15 -7.57 4.60
CA ARG A 502 -16.22 -6.10 4.62
C ARG A 502 -15.74 -5.55 5.96
N ASP A 503 -16.28 -6.07 7.05
CA ASP A 503 -16.23 -5.45 8.37
C ASP A 503 -14.87 -5.60 9.05
N ILE A 504 -14.04 -6.57 8.63
CA ILE A 504 -12.63 -6.62 9.05
C ILE A 504 -11.84 -5.38 8.61
N PHE A 505 -12.35 -4.62 7.65
CA PHE A 505 -11.75 -3.40 7.14
C PHE A 505 -12.41 -2.12 7.68
N GLN A 506 -13.27 -2.20 8.70
CA GLN A 506 -13.93 -1.04 9.29
C GLN A 506 -12.94 0.08 9.67
N GLY A 507 -11.82 -0.28 10.31
CA GLY A 507 -10.81 0.70 10.67
C GLY A 507 -10.08 1.31 9.45
N ASN A 508 -10.04 0.59 8.32
CA ASN A 508 -9.45 1.12 7.08
C ASN A 508 -10.31 2.20 6.45
N PHE A 509 -11.64 2.11 6.55
CA PHE A 509 -12.53 3.10 5.97
C PHE A 509 -12.41 4.46 6.67
N THR A 510 -12.25 4.48 8.00
CA THR A 510 -12.07 5.72 8.78
C THR A 510 -10.60 6.07 9.05
N SER A 511 -9.65 5.28 8.56
CA SER A 511 -8.20 5.46 8.79
C SER A 511 -7.76 5.43 10.27
N CYS A 512 -8.42 4.62 11.11
CA CYS A 512 -8.18 4.60 12.55
C CYS A 512 -7.09 3.58 12.99
N CYS A 513 -6.80 3.56 14.29
CA CYS A 513 -5.73 2.76 14.90
C CYS A 513 -5.95 1.24 14.79
N VAL A 514 -7.20 0.79 14.62
CA VAL A 514 -7.58 -0.62 14.49
C VAL A 514 -7.64 -1.11 13.04
N ALA A 515 -7.29 -0.26 12.06
CA ALA A 515 -7.21 -0.67 10.66
C ALA A 515 -6.28 -1.88 10.48
N ILE A 516 -6.65 -2.84 9.61
CA ILE A 516 -6.00 -4.15 9.62
C ILE A 516 -4.55 -4.12 9.10
N ASP A 517 -4.20 -3.14 8.27
CA ASP A 517 -2.82 -2.88 7.82
C ASP A 517 -2.06 -1.88 8.72
N ASN A 518 -2.67 -1.43 9.82
CA ASN A 518 -2.01 -0.54 10.75
C ASN A 518 -0.97 -1.31 11.59
N ASN A 519 0.08 -0.61 12.02
CA ASN A 519 1.06 -1.12 12.95
C ASN A 519 0.63 -0.96 14.42
N LEU A 520 -0.50 -0.27 14.67
CA LEU A 520 -0.99 0.08 16.01
C LEU A 520 -1.78 -1.03 16.69
N HIS A 521 -3.00 -1.34 16.24
CA HIS A 521 -3.89 -2.33 16.88
C HIS A 521 -4.74 -3.17 15.89
N PRO A 522 -4.15 -3.79 14.85
CA PRO A 522 -4.91 -4.62 13.91
C PRO A 522 -5.55 -5.86 14.56
N GLU A 523 -5.07 -6.28 15.73
CA GLU A 523 -5.71 -7.32 16.52
C GLU A 523 -7.13 -6.96 17.00
N ALA A 524 -7.36 -5.68 17.32
CA ALA A 524 -8.59 -5.23 17.93
C ALA A 524 -9.79 -5.41 16.99
N ILE A 525 -9.63 -5.11 15.69
CA ILE A 525 -10.73 -5.29 14.73
C ILE A 525 -11.14 -6.77 14.58
N VAL A 526 -10.18 -7.69 14.71
CA VAL A 526 -10.47 -9.13 14.69
C VAL A 526 -11.22 -9.55 15.95
N GLU A 527 -10.78 -9.04 17.11
CA GLU A 527 -11.46 -9.28 18.39
C GLU A 527 -12.89 -8.72 18.40
N TYR A 528 -13.10 -7.52 17.89
CA TYR A 528 -14.41 -6.87 17.79
C TYR A 528 -15.36 -7.65 16.86
N LEU A 529 -14.82 -8.15 15.75
CA LEU A 529 -15.59 -8.91 14.76
C LEU A 529 -16.10 -10.24 15.33
N ILE A 530 -15.29 -10.94 16.13
CA ILE A 530 -15.67 -12.23 16.73
C ILE A 530 -16.43 -12.11 18.05
N ASP A 531 -16.31 -10.98 18.77
CA ASP A 531 -16.94 -10.79 20.08
C ASP A 531 -18.37 -10.25 19.92
N LYS A 532 -19.32 -11.09 20.29
CA LYS A 532 -20.75 -10.78 20.31
C LYS A 532 -21.13 -9.73 21.38
N GLY A 533 -20.24 -9.43 22.32
CA GLY A 533 -20.46 -8.38 23.31
C GLY A 533 -20.15 -6.97 22.82
N ILE A 534 -19.67 -6.81 21.59
CA ILE A 534 -19.42 -5.52 20.94
C ILE A 534 -20.31 -5.40 19.72
N GLN A 535 -20.87 -4.22 19.48
CA GLN A 535 -21.47 -3.87 18.19
C GLN A 535 -20.79 -2.63 17.62
N VAL A 536 -20.99 -2.40 16.34
CA VAL A 536 -20.58 -1.16 15.68
C VAL A 536 -21.82 -0.48 15.14
N VAL A 537 -22.03 0.76 15.54
CA VAL A 537 -22.99 1.64 14.88
C VAL A 537 -22.20 2.40 13.83
N GLU A 538 -22.52 2.17 12.55
CA GLU A 538 -21.84 2.78 11.42
C GLU A 538 -22.73 3.81 10.72
N VAL A 539 -22.08 4.84 10.19
CA VAL A 539 -22.65 5.74 9.18
C VAL A 539 -22.05 5.32 7.85
N VAL A 540 -22.89 4.98 6.88
CA VAL A 540 -22.46 4.56 5.54
C VAL A 540 -22.87 5.58 4.48
N ASP A 541 -22.05 5.72 3.45
CA ASP A 541 -22.44 6.40 2.21
C ASP A 541 -23.44 5.51 1.45
N GLU A 542 -24.65 6.01 1.22
CA GLU A 542 -25.72 5.20 0.60
C GLU A 542 -25.42 4.81 -0.85
N ALA A 543 -24.51 5.51 -1.54
CA ALA A 543 -24.15 5.21 -2.92
C ALA A 543 -23.07 4.12 -3.02
N THR A 544 -22.19 4.03 -2.04
CA THR A 544 -21.02 3.12 -2.09
C THR A 544 -21.01 2.04 -1.01
N ASP A 545 -21.94 2.11 -0.04
CA ASP A 545 -21.98 1.27 1.17
C ASP A 545 -20.69 1.35 2.02
N ARG A 546 -19.84 2.35 1.73
CA ARG A 546 -18.59 2.60 2.45
C ARG A 546 -18.90 3.23 3.80
N THR A 547 -18.27 2.72 4.86
CA THR A 547 -18.32 3.37 6.18
C THR A 547 -17.65 4.74 6.14
N ILE A 548 -18.36 5.75 6.61
CA ILE A 548 -17.93 7.14 6.74
C ILE A 548 -17.66 7.49 8.20
N ALA A 549 -18.41 6.93 9.13
CA ALA A 549 -18.16 7.08 10.55
C ALA A 549 -18.60 5.83 11.30
N GLN A 550 -18.08 5.63 12.50
CA GLN A 550 -18.44 4.46 13.31
C GLN A 550 -18.26 4.73 14.80
N ALA A 551 -19.03 4.00 15.60
CA ALA A 551 -18.94 3.97 17.04
C ALA A 551 -18.97 2.53 17.55
N TRP A 552 -17.92 2.14 18.27
CA TRP A 552 -17.83 0.82 18.90
C TRP A 552 -18.60 0.86 20.20
N VAL A 553 -19.61 0.01 20.34
CA VAL A 553 -20.50 0.01 21.49
C VAL A 553 -20.53 -1.35 22.19
N PHE A 554 -20.59 -1.33 23.52
CA PHE A 554 -20.67 -2.55 24.33
C PHE A 554 -21.51 -2.28 25.58
N VAL A 555 -22.14 -3.32 26.13
CA VAL A 555 -22.83 -3.18 27.42
C VAL A 555 -21.81 -3.23 28.54
N ALA A 556 -21.88 -2.28 29.46
CA ALA A 556 -21.07 -2.21 30.67
C ALA A 556 -21.93 -2.14 31.93
N TYR A 557 -21.29 -2.23 33.09
CA TYR A 557 -21.91 -1.95 34.38
C TYR A 557 -21.56 -0.54 34.82
N ASP A 558 -22.55 0.20 35.32
CA ASP A 558 -22.26 1.35 36.17
C ASP A 558 -21.91 0.90 37.61
N LYS A 559 -21.60 1.88 38.48
CA LYS A 559 -21.28 1.63 39.90
C LYS A 559 -22.40 0.92 40.67
N ASP A 560 -23.65 1.05 40.23
CA ASP A 560 -24.83 0.46 40.85
C ASP A 560 -25.19 -0.89 40.19
N LYS A 561 -24.29 -1.44 39.36
CA LYS A 561 -24.46 -2.66 38.56
C LYS A 561 -25.63 -2.61 37.57
N LYS A 562 -26.06 -1.42 37.17
CA LYS A 562 -27.07 -1.26 36.12
C LYS A 562 -26.39 -1.37 34.75
N PRO A 563 -27.06 -2.00 33.76
CA PRO A 563 -26.51 -2.09 32.42
C PRO A 563 -26.56 -0.74 31.73
N VAL A 564 -25.43 -0.31 31.19
CA VAL A 564 -25.29 0.92 30.40
C VAL A 564 -24.69 0.57 29.06
N LEU A 565 -25.05 1.32 28.01
CA LEU A 565 -24.41 1.20 26.72
C LEU A 565 -23.17 2.11 26.69
N ALA A 566 -21.99 1.51 26.71
CA ALA A 566 -20.75 2.23 26.53
C ALA A 566 -20.45 2.39 25.04
N ILE A 567 -20.00 3.58 24.66
CA ILE A 567 -19.37 3.90 23.37
C ILE A 567 -17.88 4.00 23.68
N ASP A 568 -17.04 3.17 23.06
CA ASP A 568 -15.60 3.20 23.28
C ASP A 568 -15.00 4.51 22.76
N ASN A 569 -15.17 4.74 21.47
CA ASN A 569 -14.86 5.97 20.76
C ASN A 569 -15.75 6.12 19.51
N ILE A 570 -15.71 7.30 18.89
CA ILE A 570 -16.38 7.64 17.63
C ILE A 570 -15.31 8.07 16.64
N GLU A 571 -15.21 7.33 15.54
CA GLU A 571 -14.24 7.49 14.47
C GLU A 571 -14.95 8.03 13.23
N VAL A 572 -14.36 9.01 12.56
CA VAL A 572 -14.95 9.65 11.37
C VAL A 572 -13.90 9.74 10.27
N ASP A 573 -14.28 9.39 9.04
CA ASP A 573 -13.43 9.52 7.87
C ASP A 573 -12.85 10.94 7.77
N ASN A 574 -11.55 11.02 7.49
CA ASN A 574 -10.77 12.27 7.46
C ASN A 574 -11.29 13.32 6.46
N ASN A 575 -12.25 12.98 5.59
CA ASN A 575 -12.95 13.93 4.74
C ASN A 575 -14.05 14.72 5.50
N TYR A 576 -14.38 14.35 6.74
CA TYR A 576 -15.40 15.02 7.58
C TYR A 576 -14.82 15.41 8.93
N PRO A 577 -14.00 16.44 8.98
CA PRO A 577 -13.11 16.58 10.12
C PRO A 577 -13.79 17.20 11.31
N ARG A 578 -13.21 16.93 12.48
CA ARG A 578 -13.76 17.33 13.77
C ARG A 578 -14.16 18.80 13.81
N GLY A 579 -15.37 19.06 14.28
CA GLY A 579 -15.89 20.42 14.51
C GLY A 579 -16.47 21.11 13.28
N THR A 580 -16.39 20.50 12.09
CA THR A 580 -17.15 20.97 10.92
C THR A 580 -18.65 20.71 11.09
N GLU A 581 -19.50 21.45 10.37
CA GLU A 581 -20.96 21.25 10.38
C GLU A 581 -21.35 19.82 9.98
N ASP A 582 -20.71 19.28 8.95
CA ASP A 582 -20.94 17.91 8.51
C ASP A 582 -20.55 16.89 9.57
N ASN A 583 -19.37 17.04 10.20
CA ASN A 583 -18.95 16.16 11.30
C ASN A 583 -19.90 16.25 12.51
N ASN A 584 -20.37 17.46 12.85
CA ASN A 584 -21.36 17.65 13.92
C ASN A 584 -22.70 17.00 13.56
N THR A 585 -23.11 17.07 12.30
CA THR A 585 -24.33 16.41 11.81
C THR A 585 -24.19 14.89 11.89
N ILE A 586 -23.06 14.33 11.44
CA ILE A 586 -22.72 12.90 11.58
C ILE A 586 -22.79 12.50 13.06
N ARG A 587 -22.12 13.25 13.94
CA ARG A 587 -22.12 13.02 15.39
C ARG A 587 -23.54 12.97 15.95
N ASP A 588 -24.35 13.98 15.63
CA ASP A 588 -25.69 14.13 16.21
C ASP A 588 -26.63 13.02 15.76
N LYS A 589 -26.56 12.63 14.47
CA LYS A 589 -27.33 11.51 13.91
C LYS A 589 -26.90 10.17 14.50
N LEU A 590 -25.60 9.94 14.62
CA LEU A 590 -25.05 8.73 15.23
C LEU A 590 -25.43 8.62 16.71
N ILE A 591 -25.33 9.71 17.48
CA ILE A 591 -25.75 9.72 18.89
C ILE A 591 -27.25 9.53 19.04
N ALA A 592 -28.07 10.13 18.17
CA ALA A 592 -29.53 9.93 18.19
C ALA A 592 -29.88 8.46 17.93
N TYR A 593 -29.26 7.83 16.94
CA TYR A 593 -29.45 6.41 16.67
C TYR A 593 -29.03 5.53 17.87
N ILE A 594 -27.86 5.81 18.47
CA ILE A 594 -27.38 5.08 19.66
C ILE A 594 -28.34 5.25 20.85
N LYS A 595 -28.95 6.42 21.01
CA LYS A 595 -29.96 6.67 22.06
C LYS A 595 -31.19 5.78 21.90
N ASP A 596 -31.72 5.73 20.68
CA ASP A 596 -32.86 4.88 20.37
C ASP A 596 -32.50 3.40 20.55
N TYR A 597 -31.35 2.99 20.02
CA TYR A 597 -30.83 1.63 20.18
C TYR A 597 -30.66 1.23 21.65
N ALA A 598 -30.03 2.07 22.47
CA ALA A 598 -29.85 1.85 23.92
C ALA A 598 -31.19 1.67 24.65
N LYS A 599 -32.18 2.50 24.33
CA LYS A 599 -33.53 2.40 24.89
C LYS A 599 -34.20 1.09 24.50
N GLU A 600 -34.10 0.72 23.23
CA GLU A 600 -34.74 -0.48 22.69
C GLU A 600 -34.15 -1.78 23.21
N ILE A 601 -32.84 -1.83 23.46
CA ILE A 601 -32.21 -2.99 24.10
C ILE A 601 -32.37 -3.03 25.62
N GLY A 602 -32.94 -1.99 26.24
CA GLY A 602 -33.20 -1.92 27.69
C GLY A 602 -32.07 -1.37 28.56
N ALA A 603 -31.01 -0.80 27.95
CA ALA A 603 -29.91 -0.16 28.68
C ALA A 603 -30.39 1.08 29.47
N LYS A 604 -29.77 1.35 30.63
CA LYS A 604 -30.19 2.40 31.58
C LYS A 604 -29.50 3.74 31.39
N GLY A 605 -28.53 3.80 30.49
CA GLY A 605 -27.76 5.01 30.20
C GLY A 605 -26.75 4.77 29.08
N ILE A 606 -26.12 5.85 28.62
CA ILE A 606 -25.11 5.83 27.56
C ILE A 606 -23.88 6.58 28.02
N TYR A 607 -22.74 5.92 27.97
CA TYR A 607 -21.45 6.47 28.38
C TYR A 607 -20.48 6.48 27.21
N LEU A 608 -19.74 7.56 27.01
CA LEU A 608 -18.64 7.66 26.05
C LEU A 608 -17.31 7.44 26.76
N GLY A 609 -16.37 6.74 26.11
CA GLY A 609 -15.00 6.59 26.57
C GLY A 609 -14.20 7.90 26.54
N MET A 610 -12.88 7.79 26.44
CA MET A 610 -12.00 8.95 26.55
C MET A 610 -12.17 9.92 25.37
N THR A 611 -12.50 11.18 25.66
CA THR A 611 -12.82 12.22 24.66
C THR A 611 -11.66 12.61 23.74
N GLN A 612 -10.42 12.30 24.12
CA GLN A 612 -9.22 12.68 23.34
C GLN A 612 -9.00 11.84 22.08
N TYR A 613 -9.65 10.69 21.97
CA TYR A 613 -9.56 9.79 20.81
C TYR A 613 -10.85 9.77 19.97
N ASN A 614 -11.73 10.74 20.18
CA ASN A 614 -12.94 10.89 19.39
C ASN A 614 -12.74 11.91 18.27
N ASP A 615 -13.15 11.56 17.06
CA ASP A 615 -13.10 12.42 15.87
C ASP A 615 -14.28 13.40 15.80
N VAL A 616 -15.11 13.43 16.83
CA VAL A 616 -16.26 14.31 16.96
C VAL A 616 -16.08 15.28 18.12
N ASP A 617 -16.76 16.43 18.05
CA ASP A 617 -16.78 17.35 19.18
C ASP A 617 -17.57 16.76 20.36
N THR A 618 -16.87 16.51 21.46
CA THR A 618 -17.42 15.96 22.70
C THR A 618 -17.76 17.04 23.74
N THR A 619 -17.72 18.32 23.35
CA THR A 619 -18.02 19.44 24.24
C THR A 619 -19.39 19.23 24.88
N GLY A 620 -19.41 19.22 26.22
CA GLY A 620 -20.64 19.11 27.00
C GLY A 620 -21.11 17.73 27.42
N PHE A 621 -20.38 16.68 27.03
CA PHE A 621 -20.53 15.41 27.73
C PHE A 621 -19.97 15.54 29.15
N LYS A 622 -20.68 14.99 30.14
CA LYS A 622 -20.30 15.13 31.56
C LYS A 622 -19.43 13.97 31.98
N LYS A 623 -18.26 14.22 32.56
CA LYS A 623 -17.40 13.15 33.08
C LYS A 623 -18.07 12.40 34.24
N VAL A 624 -17.98 11.09 34.22
CA VAL A 624 -18.44 10.12 35.20
C VAL A 624 -17.21 9.43 35.76
N PRO A 625 -16.99 9.42 37.07
CA PRO A 625 -15.79 8.87 37.66
C PRO A 625 -15.93 7.35 37.85
N ASN A 626 -15.86 6.53 36.79
CA ASN A 626 -15.94 5.06 36.93
C ASN A 626 -15.13 4.31 35.87
N LYS A 627 -14.40 3.25 36.26
CA LYS A 627 -13.88 2.28 35.26
C LYS A 627 -15.05 1.48 34.72
N LEU A 628 -15.29 1.55 33.41
CA LEU A 628 -16.27 0.66 32.77
C LEU A 628 -15.69 -0.75 32.72
N ARG A 629 -16.57 -1.76 32.75
CA ARG A 629 -16.21 -3.15 32.50
C ARG A 629 -17.25 -3.75 31.57
N LYS A 630 -16.78 -4.33 30.47
CA LYS A 630 -17.65 -4.98 29.49
C LYS A 630 -18.37 -6.17 30.11
N ALA A 631 -19.69 -6.22 29.92
CA ALA A 631 -20.53 -7.34 30.33
C ALA A 631 -20.13 -8.62 29.59
N GLY A 632 -20.11 -9.75 30.30
CA GLY A 632 -19.66 -11.05 29.76
C GLY A 632 -18.13 -11.24 29.73
N GLY A 633 -17.36 -10.17 29.91
CA GLY A 633 -15.91 -10.18 29.85
C GLY A 633 -15.38 -10.20 28.41
N TYR A 634 -14.17 -10.73 28.24
CA TYR A 634 -13.45 -10.77 26.97
C TYR A 634 -13.25 -12.21 26.54
N ALA A 635 -13.21 -12.45 25.22
CA ALA A 635 -12.97 -13.79 24.67
C ALA A 635 -11.64 -14.39 25.15
N TRP A 636 -10.74 -13.54 25.60
CA TRP A 636 -9.40 -13.88 26.04
C TRP A 636 -9.05 -13.09 27.29
N ASP A 637 -8.69 -13.79 28.37
CA ASP A 637 -8.19 -13.20 29.62
C ASP A 637 -6.66 -13.08 29.55
N PHE A 638 -6.15 -12.40 28.52
CA PHE A 638 -4.71 -12.30 28.32
C PHE A 638 -4.03 -11.34 29.32
N GLU A 639 -4.75 -10.76 30.28
CA GLU A 639 -4.12 -9.99 31.37
C GLU A 639 -3.14 -10.87 32.15
N LYS A 640 -3.43 -12.18 32.26
CA LYS A 640 -2.50 -13.18 32.84
C LYS A 640 -1.25 -13.42 31.98
N GLU A 641 -1.30 -13.08 30.70
CA GLU A 641 -0.20 -13.22 29.72
C GLU A 641 0.40 -11.87 29.31
N GLY A 642 -0.01 -10.75 29.94
CA GLY A 642 0.51 -9.41 29.67
C GLY A 642 -0.08 -8.69 28.44
N TYR A 643 -1.29 -9.05 28.04
CA TYR A 643 -2.07 -8.38 26.98
C TYR A 643 -3.41 -7.88 27.51
N SER A 644 -3.78 -6.67 27.11
CA SER A 644 -5.08 -6.05 27.40
C SER A 644 -5.90 -6.01 26.12
N TYR A 645 -7.13 -6.52 26.18
CA TYR A 645 -8.15 -6.32 25.14
C TYR A 645 -8.25 -4.82 24.82
N TYR A 646 -8.04 -4.44 23.57
CA TYR A 646 -7.96 -3.03 23.21
C TYR A 646 -9.36 -2.43 23.27
N LEU A 647 -9.61 -1.54 24.23
CA LEU A 647 -10.76 -0.65 24.31
C LEU A 647 -10.26 0.67 24.92
N GLU A 648 -10.38 1.76 24.18
CA GLU A 648 -9.82 3.06 24.57
C GLU A 648 -10.46 3.62 25.84
N SER A 649 -11.71 3.24 26.11
CA SER A 649 -12.44 3.54 27.34
C SER A 649 -11.80 2.99 28.63
N PHE A 650 -10.76 2.14 28.53
CA PHE A 650 -10.09 1.52 29.67
C PHE A 650 -8.69 2.08 29.97
N PHE A 651 -8.05 2.80 29.04
CA PHE A 651 -6.66 3.29 29.17
C PHE A 651 -6.58 4.64 29.90
N GLY A 652 -6.97 4.67 31.18
CA GLY A 652 -6.78 5.86 32.01
C GLY A 652 -7.10 5.64 33.47
N GLU A 653 -6.08 5.50 34.32
CA GLU A 653 -6.26 5.40 35.78
C GLU A 653 -6.81 6.71 36.41
N SER A 654 -6.81 7.83 35.68
CA SER A 654 -7.14 9.16 36.20
C SER A 654 -8.33 9.86 35.54
N THR A 655 -8.96 9.28 34.51
CA THR A 655 -10.03 9.96 33.76
C THR A 655 -11.19 9.02 33.43
N GLY A 656 -12.24 9.02 34.26
CA GLY A 656 -13.45 8.25 33.99
C GLY A 656 -14.23 8.69 32.73
N PRO A 657 -15.17 7.85 32.22
CA PRO A 657 -15.97 8.01 30.98
C PRO A 657 -16.93 9.18 31.09
N TYR A 658 -17.60 9.59 30.01
CA TYR A 658 -18.54 10.72 30.00
C TYR A 658 -20.00 10.27 29.80
N THR A 659 -20.96 10.77 30.58
CA THR A 659 -22.39 10.60 30.35
C THR A 659 -22.88 11.50 29.23
N ILE A 660 -23.67 10.91 28.34
CA ILE A 660 -24.59 11.63 27.46
C ILE A 660 -25.93 11.71 28.19
N THR A 661 -26.30 12.87 28.75
CA THR A 661 -27.57 12.99 29.47
C THR A 661 -28.76 12.85 28.53
N SER A 662 -29.87 12.32 29.05
CA SER A 662 -31.12 12.10 28.31
C SER A 662 -31.84 13.38 27.88
N ASP A 663 -31.40 14.56 28.33
CA ASP A 663 -32.09 15.85 28.19
C ASP A 663 -31.36 16.89 27.30
N GLY A 664 -30.17 16.57 26.76
CA GLY A 664 -29.53 17.39 25.72
C GLY A 664 -28.87 18.70 26.16
N SER A 665 -28.57 18.91 27.45
CA SER A 665 -27.90 20.14 27.92
C SER A 665 -26.39 19.98 28.18
N ILE A 666 -25.60 20.81 27.50
CA ILE A 666 -24.14 20.97 27.64
C ILE A 666 -23.88 22.13 28.62
N ALA A 667 -23.25 21.86 29.78
CA ALA A 667 -22.90 22.91 30.76
C ALA A 667 -21.38 23.03 30.93
N PRO A 668 -20.80 24.26 31.02
CA PRO A 668 -19.35 24.46 31.11
C PRO A 668 -18.84 24.55 32.58
N THR A 669 -17.54 24.25 32.81
CA THR A 669 -16.51 25.13 33.47
C THR A 669 -15.37 24.38 34.23
N ILE A 670 -14.12 24.57 33.76
CA ILE A 670 -12.80 25.00 34.35
C ILE A 670 -12.31 24.65 35.83
N GLU A 671 -11.03 24.18 35.89
CA GLU A 671 -9.85 24.46 36.79
C GLU A 671 -9.28 23.56 37.95
N LYS A 672 -7.93 23.34 37.85
CA LYS A 672 -6.79 23.47 38.83
C LYS A 672 -5.97 22.26 39.41
N ILE A 673 -4.68 22.22 38.96
CA ILE A 673 -3.34 22.26 39.66
C ILE A 673 -2.80 21.09 40.52
N TYR A 674 -1.54 20.64 40.29
CA TYR A 674 -0.37 20.74 41.22
C TYR A 674 1.01 20.45 40.55
N LYS A 675 2.06 21.02 41.17
CA LYS A 675 3.45 21.34 40.77
C LYS A 675 4.47 20.32 41.39
N ILE A 676 5.71 20.22 40.88
CA ILE A 676 7.03 20.17 41.62
C ILE A 676 8.22 19.96 40.63
N SER A 677 9.39 20.50 40.99
CA SER A 677 10.60 20.78 40.16
C SER A 677 11.93 20.17 40.69
N PHE A 678 13.06 20.49 40.01
CA PHE A 678 14.53 20.37 40.29
C PHE A 678 15.30 19.24 39.53
N GLY A 679 16.53 19.36 38.98
CA GLY A 679 17.56 20.42 38.80
C GLY A 679 18.94 19.82 38.33
N ALA A 680 19.67 20.54 37.43
CA ALA A 680 21.14 20.61 37.09
C ALA A 680 22.03 19.35 36.79
N SER A 681 22.76 19.21 35.65
CA SER A 681 24.12 19.69 35.14
C SER A 681 25.29 18.73 35.53
N ALA A 682 26.43 18.51 34.85
CA ALA A 682 27.28 19.21 33.86
C ALA A 682 28.26 18.20 33.13
N GLN A 683 28.72 18.46 31.88
CA GLN A 683 30.08 18.87 31.40
C GLN A 683 31.00 17.75 30.83
N ALA A 684 31.86 18.14 29.87
CA ALA A 684 32.50 17.33 28.81
C ALA A 684 34.03 17.55 28.73
N HIS A 685 34.79 16.66 28.05
CA HIS A 685 36.07 16.90 27.32
C HIS A 685 36.55 15.61 26.56
N PRO A 686 37.64 15.60 25.73
CA PRO A 686 37.61 15.63 24.26
C PRO A 686 38.11 14.34 23.55
N GLN A 687 38.01 14.30 22.21
CA GLN A 687 38.27 13.16 21.32
C GLN A 687 39.73 13.06 20.82
N GLU A 688 40.17 11.84 20.52
CA GLU A 688 41.29 11.52 19.62
C GLU A 688 40.84 10.65 18.43
N THR A 689 41.43 10.90 17.27
CA THR A 689 41.21 10.28 15.94
C THR A 689 41.98 8.96 15.76
N PRO A 690 41.41 7.92 15.10
CA PRO A 690 42.17 6.72 14.73
C PRO A 690 42.46 6.59 13.23
N THR A 691 43.61 5.98 12.96
CA THR A 691 44.29 5.65 11.70
C THR A 691 43.68 4.43 10.96
N LEU A 692 43.89 4.38 9.64
CA LEU A 692 43.38 3.41 8.66
C LEU A 692 43.93 1.97 8.81
N ALA A 693 43.09 0.98 8.49
CA ALA A 693 43.36 -0.48 8.49
C ALA A 693 43.39 -1.07 7.05
N PRO A 694 43.92 -2.30 6.84
CA PRO A 694 44.47 -2.77 5.56
C PRO A 694 43.46 -3.46 4.61
N GLU A 695 43.86 -3.63 3.34
CA GLU A 695 43.07 -4.14 2.21
C GLU A 695 42.59 -5.61 2.31
N PRO A 696 41.42 -5.97 1.76
CA PRO A 696 40.85 -7.34 1.80
C PRO A 696 41.27 -8.25 0.63
N ALA A 697 41.36 -9.55 0.92
CA ALA A 697 41.77 -10.63 0.00
C ALA A 697 40.69 -11.00 -1.04
N GLY A 698 41.00 -10.83 -2.32
CA GLY A 698 40.05 -10.97 -3.45
C GLY A 698 39.77 -12.37 -4.01
N ALA A 699 40.03 -13.47 -3.30
CA ALA A 699 39.98 -14.82 -3.90
C ALA A 699 38.68 -15.64 -3.72
N SER A 700 37.76 -15.28 -2.80
CA SER A 700 36.63 -16.18 -2.43
C SER A 700 35.30 -15.98 -3.20
N PHE A 701 35.21 -14.98 -4.08
CA PHE A 701 33.93 -14.59 -4.71
C PHE A 701 33.72 -15.16 -6.11
N SER A 702 34.78 -15.61 -6.78
CA SER A 702 34.70 -16.22 -8.12
C SER A 702 33.86 -17.51 -8.13
N GLU A 703 33.89 -18.29 -7.05
CA GLU A 703 33.12 -19.54 -6.92
C GLU A 703 31.59 -19.35 -6.86
N ARG A 704 31.10 -18.10 -6.86
CA ARG A 704 29.66 -17.77 -6.84
C ARG A 704 29.17 -17.24 -8.18
N VAL A 705 30.06 -17.00 -9.14
CA VAL A 705 29.71 -16.46 -10.44
C VAL A 705 29.08 -17.56 -11.31
N VAL A 706 27.97 -17.24 -11.97
CA VAL A 706 27.33 -18.10 -12.96
C VAL A 706 27.23 -17.36 -14.29
N SER A 707 27.34 -18.12 -15.38
CA SER A 707 27.06 -17.64 -16.73
C SER A 707 25.61 -17.96 -17.08
N LEU A 708 24.89 -16.99 -17.61
CA LEU A 708 23.48 -17.11 -17.97
C LEU A 708 23.32 -16.89 -19.48
N ASP A 709 22.53 -17.76 -20.09
CA ASP A 709 22.07 -17.66 -21.47
C ASP A 709 20.63 -17.13 -21.50
N ASP A 710 20.34 -16.30 -22.49
CA ASP A 710 18.98 -15.81 -22.72
C ASP A 710 18.17 -16.82 -23.56
N LEU A 711 16.86 -16.84 -23.36
CA LEU A 711 15.95 -17.70 -24.10
C LEU A 711 15.75 -17.20 -25.53
N ASP A 712 15.72 -18.16 -26.45
CA ASP A 712 15.38 -18.00 -27.86
C ASP A 712 14.00 -17.34 -28.06
N VAL A 713 14.00 -16.02 -28.33
CA VAL A 713 12.81 -15.31 -28.82
C VAL A 713 12.82 -15.37 -30.35
N ASN A 714 12.04 -16.29 -30.90
CA ASN A 714 11.58 -16.28 -32.30
C ASN A 714 12.69 -16.16 -33.36
N GLY A 715 13.81 -16.89 -33.24
CA GLY A 715 14.71 -17.16 -34.37
C GLY A 715 15.58 -16.00 -34.85
N ALA A 716 15.61 -14.86 -34.15
CA ALA A 716 16.54 -13.76 -34.41
C ALA A 716 17.78 -13.88 -33.50
N ARG A 717 18.88 -14.42 -34.03
CA ARG A 717 20.16 -14.60 -33.32
C ARG A 717 20.76 -13.27 -32.86
N LYS A 718 20.49 -12.86 -31.63
CA LYS A 718 21.39 -11.98 -30.86
C LYS A 718 21.49 -12.50 -29.43
N ILE A 719 22.32 -13.53 -29.26
CA ILE A 719 22.58 -14.12 -27.95
C ILE A 719 23.27 -13.05 -27.10
N THR A 720 22.58 -12.61 -26.03
CA THR A 720 23.13 -11.67 -25.06
C THR A 720 23.47 -12.47 -23.81
N TYR A 721 24.75 -12.51 -23.45
CA TYR A 721 25.22 -13.26 -22.28
C TYR A 721 25.16 -12.38 -21.05
N TYR A 722 24.57 -12.92 -19.99
CA TYR A 722 24.47 -12.26 -18.71
C TYR A 722 25.30 -13.01 -17.65
N GLN A 723 25.66 -12.29 -16.62
CA GLN A 723 26.25 -12.88 -15.42
C GLN A 723 25.22 -12.90 -14.29
N GLY A 724 25.29 -13.93 -13.46
CA GLY A 724 24.60 -13.96 -12.18
C GLY A 724 25.57 -14.17 -11.03
N ILE A 725 25.11 -13.85 -9.83
CA ILE A 725 25.81 -14.17 -8.58
C ILE A 725 24.92 -15.07 -7.71
N ILE A 726 25.48 -16.21 -7.28
CA ILE A 726 24.78 -17.12 -6.37
C ILE A 726 24.70 -16.49 -4.98
N LEU A 727 23.47 -16.16 -4.58
CA LEU A 727 23.18 -15.70 -3.25
C LEU A 727 23.20 -16.86 -2.25
N TYR A 728 22.67 -18.02 -2.64
CA TYR A 728 22.53 -19.19 -1.78
C TYR A 728 22.34 -20.45 -2.60
N ALA A 729 22.91 -21.58 -2.15
CA ALA A 729 22.57 -22.89 -2.68
C ALA A 729 22.54 -23.92 -1.55
N LYS A 730 21.44 -24.65 -1.38
CA LYS A 730 21.32 -25.76 -0.42
C LYS A 730 20.16 -26.67 -0.77
N ASP A 731 20.29 -27.96 -0.42
CA ASP A 731 19.19 -28.93 -0.44
C ASP A 731 18.52 -29.12 -1.81
N GLY A 732 19.25 -28.87 -2.89
CA GLY A 732 18.74 -28.99 -4.26
C GLY A 732 18.16 -27.70 -4.83
N THR A 733 18.23 -26.57 -4.11
CA THR A 733 17.76 -25.26 -4.55
C THR A 733 18.90 -24.24 -4.56
N MET A 734 18.95 -23.39 -5.59
CA MET A 734 19.91 -22.28 -5.72
C MET A 734 19.19 -20.99 -6.11
N TYR A 735 19.55 -19.88 -5.47
CA TYR A 735 19.06 -18.54 -5.79
C TYR A 735 20.19 -17.70 -6.40
N ILE A 736 19.92 -17.12 -7.56
CA ILE A 736 20.87 -16.35 -8.35
C ILE A 736 20.30 -14.94 -8.53
N LEU A 737 21.12 -13.92 -8.26
CA LEU A 737 20.80 -12.53 -8.53
C LEU A 737 21.47 -12.10 -9.83
N SER A 738 20.73 -11.44 -10.72
CA SER A 738 21.24 -10.94 -12.01
C SER A 738 20.56 -9.62 -12.38
N VAL A 739 20.75 -9.13 -13.60
CA VAL A 739 20.09 -7.94 -14.16
C VAL A 739 18.65 -8.24 -14.58
N GLY A 740 17.79 -7.23 -14.53
CA GLY A 740 16.35 -7.32 -14.78
C GLY A 740 15.96 -7.26 -16.24
N HIS A 741 16.69 -6.55 -17.10
CA HIS A 741 16.35 -6.41 -18.52
C HIS A 741 16.52 -7.72 -19.30
N GLY A 742 17.36 -8.65 -18.84
CA GLY A 742 17.39 -10.02 -19.36
C GLY A 742 16.16 -10.84 -18.97
N ALA A 743 15.44 -10.46 -17.91
CA ALA A 743 14.25 -11.15 -17.43
C ALA A 743 12.96 -10.74 -18.15
N GLU A 744 12.96 -9.67 -18.96
CA GLU A 744 11.79 -9.26 -19.75
C GLU A 744 11.46 -10.23 -20.88
N GLN A 745 12.44 -11.03 -21.32
CA GLN A 745 12.35 -11.85 -22.52
C GLN A 745 11.80 -13.27 -22.27
N GLY A 746 11.66 -13.68 -21.00
CA GLY A 746 11.00 -14.94 -20.64
C GLY A 746 11.12 -15.32 -19.17
N ASP A 747 10.39 -16.37 -18.76
CA ASP A 747 10.33 -16.81 -17.37
C ASP A 747 11.39 -17.86 -16.99
N LYS A 748 12.13 -18.40 -17.97
CA LYS A 748 13.16 -19.44 -17.74
C LYS A 748 14.53 -18.89 -18.07
N VAL A 749 15.55 -19.40 -17.39
CA VAL A 749 16.94 -19.04 -17.63
C VAL A 749 17.75 -20.31 -17.72
N THR A 750 18.54 -20.47 -18.77
CA THR A 750 19.54 -21.54 -18.85
C THR A 750 20.89 -20.97 -18.44
N GLY A 751 21.68 -21.72 -17.69
CA GLY A 751 22.97 -21.22 -17.25
C GLY A 751 23.94 -22.31 -16.86
N TYR A 752 25.13 -21.89 -16.50
CA TYR A 752 26.22 -22.77 -16.07
C TYR A 752 26.77 -22.31 -14.73
N TYR A 753 26.81 -23.24 -13.79
CA TYR A 753 27.61 -23.12 -12.59
C TYR A 753 28.86 -24.00 -12.76
N GLN A 754 30.02 -23.37 -12.90
CA GLN A 754 31.23 -24.06 -13.37
C GLN A 754 30.97 -24.71 -14.75
N LYS A 755 31.02 -26.04 -14.83
CA LYS A 755 30.69 -26.83 -16.04
C LYS A 755 29.32 -27.51 -15.94
N ILE A 756 28.55 -27.23 -14.89
CA ILE A 756 27.28 -27.88 -14.62
C ILE A 756 26.15 -27.01 -15.18
N PRO A 757 25.43 -27.48 -16.21
CA PRO A 757 24.28 -26.74 -16.74
C PRO A 757 23.12 -26.78 -15.73
N PHE A 758 22.33 -25.72 -15.72
CA PHE A 758 21.09 -25.65 -14.94
C PHE A 758 19.98 -24.94 -15.71
N ASN A 759 18.74 -25.20 -15.29
CA ASN A 759 17.55 -24.47 -15.71
C ASN A 759 16.94 -23.76 -14.49
N GLY A 760 16.82 -22.44 -14.56
CA GLY A 760 16.20 -21.59 -13.55
C GLY A 760 14.88 -20.99 -14.02
N VAL A 761 14.13 -20.45 -13.07
CA VAL A 761 12.90 -19.68 -13.27
C VAL A 761 13.06 -18.32 -12.62
N ILE A 762 12.68 -17.25 -13.32
CA ILE A 762 12.66 -15.91 -12.73
C ILE A 762 11.47 -15.82 -11.76
N ILE A 763 11.78 -15.62 -10.48
CA ILE A 763 10.78 -15.54 -9.40
C ILE A 763 10.54 -14.09 -8.93
N GLY A 764 11.29 -13.13 -9.47
CA GLY A 764 11.06 -11.70 -9.32
C GLY A 764 12.03 -10.88 -10.14
N PHE A 765 11.62 -9.70 -10.58
CA PHE A 765 12.51 -8.70 -11.16
C PHE A 765 11.93 -7.29 -10.92
N ASP A 766 12.79 -6.28 -10.96
CA ASP A 766 12.41 -4.86 -10.92
C ASP A 766 13.23 -4.17 -12.02
N LEU A 767 12.51 -3.72 -13.06
CA LEU A 767 13.06 -2.95 -14.16
C LEU A 767 12.32 -1.62 -14.26
N ASP A 768 13.05 -0.51 -14.26
CA ASP A 768 12.48 0.78 -14.59
C ASP A 768 13.47 1.76 -15.23
N GLU A 769 12.91 2.83 -15.79
CA GLU A 769 13.64 3.97 -16.34
C GLU A 769 14.57 4.68 -15.32
N LYS A 770 14.48 4.34 -14.03
CA LYS A 770 15.25 4.96 -12.93
C LYS A 770 16.51 4.17 -12.58
N GLY A 771 16.90 3.22 -13.42
CA GLY A 771 18.11 2.41 -13.25
C GLY A 771 17.94 1.29 -12.23
N ARG A 772 16.71 0.94 -11.86
CA ARG A 772 16.42 -0.31 -11.16
C ARG A 772 16.39 -1.41 -12.20
N ASP A 773 17.28 -2.38 -12.07
CA ASP A 773 17.49 -3.37 -13.12
C ASP A 773 18.11 -4.63 -12.52
N ILE A 774 17.28 -5.40 -11.81
CA ILE A 774 17.68 -6.64 -11.13
C ILE A 774 16.62 -7.72 -11.28
N SER A 775 17.06 -8.98 -11.30
CA SER A 775 16.22 -10.18 -11.31
C SER A 775 16.70 -11.20 -10.27
N LEU A 776 15.78 -12.00 -9.77
CA LEU A 776 16.03 -13.15 -8.91
C LEU A 776 15.58 -14.42 -9.63
N ILE A 777 16.51 -15.35 -9.79
CA ILE A 777 16.31 -16.62 -10.46
C ILE A 777 16.38 -17.73 -9.41
N GLU A 778 15.39 -18.60 -9.41
CA GLU A 778 15.38 -19.83 -8.63
C GLU A 778 15.71 -21.02 -9.53
N VAL A 779 16.68 -21.83 -9.11
CA VAL A 779 17.06 -23.07 -9.76
C VAL A 779 16.73 -24.22 -8.80
N THR A 780 16.01 -25.21 -9.28
CA THR A 780 15.68 -26.43 -8.52
C THR A 780 16.30 -27.66 -9.17
N GLY A 781 16.55 -28.71 -8.37
CA GLY A 781 17.13 -29.96 -8.86
C GLY A 781 18.64 -29.92 -9.06
N ILE A 782 19.34 -28.94 -8.49
CA ILE A 782 20.82 -28.93 -8.46
C ILE A 782 21.35 -30.07 -7.58
N ASP A 783 22.59 -30.50 -7.81
CA ASP A 783 23.21 -31.53 -6.97
C ASP A 783 23.22 -31.08 -5.50
N LYS A 784 22.69 -31.91 -4.60
CA LYS A 784 22.63 -31.64 -3.15
C LYS A 784 24.00 -31.46 -2.50
N LYS A 785 25.08 -31.87 -3.18
CA LYS A 785 26.47 -31.59 -2.77
C LYS A 785 26.86 -30.12 -2.94
N ILE A 786 26.19 -29.38 -3.83
CA ILE A 786 26.41 -27.94 -3.99
C ILE A 786 25.77 -27.25 -2.78
N ASN A 787 26.62 -26.77 -1.89
CA ASN A 787 26.22 -26.09 -0.67
C ASN A 787 27.00 -24.77 -0.58
N ILE A 788 26.32 -23.68 -0.94
CA ILE A 788 26.88 -22.34 -0.95
C ILE A 788 26.14 -21.52 0.12
N PRO A 789 26.83 -21.06 1.17
CA PRO A 789 26.18 -20.32 2.24
C PRO A 789 25.63 -18.97 1.73
N PRO A 790 24.65 -18.36 2.42
CA PRO A 790 24.11 -17.07 2.03
C PRO A 790 25.20 -16.01 1.84
N LEU A 791 25.16 -15.28 0.71
CA LEU A 791 26.05 -14.16 0.43
C LEU A 791 25.60 -12.92 1.21
N PRO A 792 26.46 -12.31 2.05
CA PRO A 792 26.12 -11.06 2.72
C PRO A 792 25.90 -9.93 1.71
N VAL A 793 24.75 -9.26 1.78
CA VAL A 793 24.46 -8.04 1.02
C VAL A 793 24.58 -6.83 1.95
N GLY A 794 25.42 -5.87 1.57
CA GLY A 794 25.79 -4.71 2.37
C GLY A 794 25.39 -3.38 1.74
N TYR A 795 25.87 -2.31 2.36
CA TYR A 795 25.66 -0.93 1.90
C TYR A 795 27.00 -0.41 1.36
N PRO A 796 27.03 0.29 0.20
CA PRO A 796 28.24 1.01 -0.19
C PRO A 796 28.49 2.17 0.80
N PRO A 797 29.75 2.58 1.01
CA PRO A 797 30.08 3.70 1.89
C PRO A 797 29.46 5.01 1.36
N LEU A 798 28.79 5.76 2.24
CA LEU A 798 28.08 6.98 1.86
C LEU A 798 29.05 8.17 1.73
N GLY A 799 28.94 8.91 0.63
CA GLY A 799 29.56 10.24 0.48
C GLY A 799 31.06 10.26 0.21
N SER A 800 31.69 9.13 -0.09
CA SER A 800 33.11 9.04 -0.41
C SER A 800 33.38 8.12 -1.61
N ARG A 801 34.51 8.37 -2.29
CA ARG A 801 35.09 7.38 -3.20
C ARG A 801 35.55 6.15 -2.42
N PHE A 802 35.36 4.96 -2.99
CA PHE A 802 35.82 3.71 -2.39
C PHE A 802 36.35 2.75 -3.45
N LYS A 803 37.24 1.84 -3.06
CA LYS A 803 37.71 0.76 -3.93
C LYS A 803 36.70 -0.38 -3.88
N ALA A 804 36.08 -0.67 -5.02
CA ALA A 804 35.17 -1.78 -5.18
C ALA A 804 35.87 -2.96 -5.84
N GLY A 805 35.69 -4.16 -5.29
CA GLY A 805 36.06 -5.40 -5.96
C GLY A 805 34.97 -5.80 -6.94
N ILE A 806 35.31 -6.07 -8.18
CA ILE A 806 34.34 -6.46 -9.22
C ILE A 806 34.78 -7.81 -9.75
N SER A 807 33.89 -8.80 -9.70
CA SER A 807 34.13 -10.12 -10.28
C SER A 807 33.24 -10.33 -11.49
N PHE A 808 33.84 -10.54 -12.65
CA PHE A 808 33.12 -10.66 -13.92
C PHE A 808 33.68 -11.74 -14.83
N VAL A 809 32.86 -12.20 -15.79
CA VAL A 809 33.31 -13.13 -16.83
C VAL A 809 33.74 -12.33 -18.05
N ASP A 810 34.99 -12.53 -18.49
CA ASP A 810 35.49 -11.93 -19.73
C ASP A 810 35.12 -12.82 -20.93
N TYR A 811 33.97 -12.53 -21.53
CA TYR A 811 33.50 -13.24 -22.72
C TYR A 811 34.30 -12.90 -23.98
N SER A 812 35.17 -11.88 -23.97
CA SER A 812 36.00 -11.57 -25.13
C SER A 812 37.05 -12.67 -25.39
N GLN A 813 37.46 -13.40 -24.35
CA GLN A 813 38.45 -14.47 -24.44
C GLN A 813 37.86 -15.84 -24.83
N ILE A 814 36.58 -16.06 -24.54
CA ILE A 814 35.89 -17.35 -24.79
C ILE A 814 34.81 -17.30 -25.87
N GLY A 815 34.47 -16.12 -26.35
CA GLY A 815 33.40 -15.93 -27.32
C GLY A 815 32.03 -16.31 -26.76
N GLN A 816 31.31 -17.15 -27.50
CA GLN A 816 29.90 -17.51 -27.24
C GLN A 816 29.72 -18.76 -26.36
N ASP A 817 30.80 -19.42 -25.94
CA ASP A 817 30.70 -20.64 -25.13
C ASP A 817 30.61 -20.31 -23.63
N ILE A 818 29.39 -20.03 -23.15
CA ILE A 818 29.10 -19.76 -21.74
C ILE A 818 29.50 -20.88 -20.78
N SER A 819 29.67 -22.11 -21.26
CA SER A 819 30.14 -23.21 -20.41
C SER A 819 31.58 -23.01 -19.91
N GLN A 820 32.36 -22.15 -20.61
CA GLN A 820 33.72 -21.75 -20.24
C GLN A 820 33.76 -20.48 -19.39
N GLY A 821 32.62 -19.90 -19.00
CA GLY A 821 32.61 -18.66 -18.22
C GLY A 821 33.41 -18.76 -16.91
N HIS A 822 33.35 -19.91 -16.25
CA HIS A 822 34.07 -20.18 -15.01
C HIS A 822 35.60 -20.16 -15.14
N SER A 823 36.15 -20.49 -16.31
CA SER A 823 37.60 -20.46 -16.54
C SER A 823 38.13 -19.06 -16.86
N ASN A 824 37.25 -18.07 -17.00
CA ASN A 824 37.56 -16.70 -17.42
C ASN A 824 36.93 -15.66 -16.49
N ILE A 825 36.80 -16.01 -15.20
CA ILE A 825 36.38 -15.07 -14.18
C ILE A 825 37.58 -14.18 -13.83
N ASN A 826 37.47 -12.90 -14.18
CA ASN A 826 38.40 -11.87 -13.77
C ASN A 826 37.90 -11.15 -12.53
N SER A 827 38.82 -10.65 -11.71
CA SER A 827 38.49 -9.77 -10.59
C SER A 827 39.38 -8.54 -10.60
N VAL A 828 38.77 -7.37 -10.51
CA VAL A 828 39.47 -6.08 -10.56
C VAL A 828 39.07 -5.19 -9.38
N LEU A 829 39.97 -4.30 -8.99
CA LEU A 829 39.67 -3.23 -8.04
C LEU A 829 39.47 -1.92 -8.83
N ALA A 830 38.29 -1.33 -8.75
CA ALA A 830 37.95 -0.10 -9.44
C ALA A 830 37.55 1.01 -8.46
N ASP A 831 37.75 2.27 -8.84
CA ASP A 831 37.25 3.40 -8.07
C ASP A 831 35.73 3.52 -8.26
N ALA A 832 35.00 3.52 -7.15
CA ALA A 832 33.55 3.56 -7.15
C ALA A 832 33.05 4.70 -6.27
N ASN A 833 32.00 5.37 -6.74
CA ASN A 833 31.37 6.50 -6.07
C ASN A 833 29.87 6.31 -6.05
N VAL A 834 29.24 6.55 -4.91
CA VAL A 834 27.78 6.58 -4.81
C VAL A 834 27.29 7.95 -5.26
N TYR A 835 26.50 7.99 -6.33
CA TYR A 835 25.85 9.22 -6.79
C TYR A 835 24.34 9.05 -6.80
N LYS A 836 23.66 10.19 -6.66
CA LYS A 836 22.22 10.31 -6.85
C LYS A 836 22.00 10.89 -8.23
N HIS A 837 21.47 10.11 -9.15
CA HIS A 837 21.21 10.58 -10.50
C HIS A 837 19.93 11.42 -10.48
N GLU A 838 19.96 12.72 -10.75
CA GLU A 838 18.73 13.45 -11.06
C GLU A 838 18.24 12.99 -12.45
N PRO A 839 16.94 12.69 -12.67
CA PRO A 839 15.76 12.99 -11.84
C PRO A 839 15.34 11.88 -10.85
N CYS A 840 16.15 10.83 -10.65
CA CYS A 840 15.78 9.60 -9.98
C CYS A 840 16.24 9.57 -8.50
N THR A 841 15.30 9.42 -7.58
CA THR A 841 15.56 9.34 -6.13
C THR A 841 16.32 8.08 -5.67
N VAL A 842 16.91 7.30 -6.58
CA VAL A 842 17.57 6.01 -6.30
C VAL A 842 19.09 6.20 -6.30
N ASN A 843 19.76 5.74 -5.24
CA ASN A 843 21.22 5.75 -5.18
C ASN A 843 21.79 4.72 -6.16
N THR A 844 22.74 5.15 -7.00
CA THR A 844 23.46 4.32 -7.97
C THR A 844 24.96 4.35 -7.65
N ILE A 845 25.67 3.25 -7.89
CA ILE A 845 27.14 3.23 -7.81
C ILE A 845 27.66 3.50 -9.22
N ALA A 846 28.38 4.60 -9.41
CA ALA A 846 29.18 4.82 -10.60
C ALA A 846 30.58 4.25 -10.34
N ILE A 847 31.05 3.42 -11.25
CA ILE A 847 32.34 2.73 -11.18
C ILE A 847 33.19 3.30 -12.30
N ASP A 848 34.23 4.03 -11.93
CA ASP A 848 35.27 4.50 -12.84
C ASP A 848 36.30 3.37 -13.00
N ALA A 849 36.31 2.78 -14.18
CA ALA A 849 37.18 1.66 -14.49
C ALA A 849 38.62 2.12 -14.81
N GLY A 850 38.85 3.42 -15.02
CA GLY A 850 40.11 3.93 -15.56
C GLY A 850 40.49 3.22 -16.85
N ASP A 851 41.74 2.74 -16.94
CA ASP A 851 42.23 1.93 -18.08
C ASP A 851 41.76 0.47 -18.04
N THR A 852 41.00 0.06 -17.01
CA THR A 852 40.47 -1.30 -16.90
C THR A 852 39.29 -1.42 -17.88
N GLN A 853 39.43 -2.27 -18.90
CA GLN A 853 38.37 -2.51 -19.89
C GLN A 853 37.17 -3.22 -19.26
N LEU A 854 36.26 -2.45 -18.65
CA LEU A 854 34.94 -2.88 -18.20
C LEU A 854 33.85 -2.60 -19.26
N ASP A 855 34.24 -2.22 -20.47
CA ASP A 855 33.40 -1.94 -21.64
C ASP A 855 33.03 -3.22 -22.43
N GLN A 856 33.38 -4.39 -21.89
CA GLN A 856 33.26 -5.68 -22.58
C GLN A 856 31.88 -6.33 -22.41
N TRP A 857 31.55 -7.23 -23.34
CA TRP A 857 30.33 -8.03 -23.31
C TRP A 857 30.29 -8.91 -22.04
N GLY A 858 29.15 -8.91 -21.34
CA GLY A 858 28.90 -9.72 -20.15
C GLY A 858 29.30 -9.11 -18.80
N ILE A 859 29.69 -7.83 -18.76
CA ILE A 859 29.88 -7.10 -17.50
C ILE A 859 28.55 -6.78 -16.79
N CYS A 860 27.43 -6.75 -17.54
CA CYS A 860 26.10 -6.60 -16.95
C CYS A 860 25.74 -7.87 -16.17
N GLY A 861 25.36 -7.70 -14.91
CA GLY A 861 25.19 -8.77 -13.94
C GLY A 861 26.41 -9.03 -13.06
N ALA A 862 27.54 -8.37 -13.31
CA ALA A 862 28.73 -8.49 -12.47
C ALA A 862 28.48 -7.96 -11.05
N ALA A 863 28.97 -8.69 -10.07
CA ALA A 863 28.83 -8.37 -8.66
C ALA A 863 29.88 -7.34 -8.22
N VAL A 864 29.42 -6.33 -7.48
CA VAL A 864 30.24 -5.27 -6.90
C VAL A 864 30.37 -5.52 -5.41
N PHE A 865 31.60 -5.69 -4.94
CA PHE A 865 31.94 -6.02 -3.57
C PHE A 865 32.66 -4.87 -2.86
N TYR A 866 32.34 -4.71 -1.59
CA TYR A 866 33.08 -3.85 -0.67
C TYR A 866 33.02 -4.50 0.71
N ASP A 867 34.15 -4.61 1.40
CA ASP A 867 34.25 -5.26 2.72
C ASP A 867 33.59 -6.66 2.75
N ASN A 868 33.94 -7.51 1.76
CA ASN A 868 33.42 -8.87 1.59
C ASN A 868 31.88 -8.99 1.48
N LYS A 869 31.17 -7.89 1.23
CA LYS A 869 29.72 -7.83 1.07
C LYS A 869 29.38 -7.44 -0.36
N LEU A 870 28.32 -8.01 -0.90
CA LEU A 870 27.72 -7.56 -2.15
C LEU A 870 27.10 -6.18 -1.91
N VAL A 871 27.67 -5.14 -2.48
CA VAL A 871 27.19 -3.75 -2.36
C VAL A 871 26.55 -3.23 -3.64
N GLY A 872 26.62 -3.98 -4.75
CA GLY A 872 25.84 -3.69 -5.93
C GLY A 872 25.94 -4.74 -7.03
N ILE A 873 25.16 -4.56 -8.10
CA ILE A 873 25.24 -5.32 -9.34
C ILE A 873 25.30 -4.36 -10.51
N ILE A 874 26.27 -4.53 -11.40
CA ILE A 874 26.43 -3.72 -12.60
C ILE A 874 25.23 -3.98 -13.52
N ASN A 875 24.49 -2.92 -13.84
CA ASN A 875 23.32 -2.99 -14.72
C ASN A 875 23.50 -2.25 -16.04
N LYS A 876 24.51 -1.39 -16.14
CA LYS A 876 24.84 -0.69 -17.38
C LYS A 876 26.34 -0.53 -17.53
N ALA A 877 26.88 -1.00 -18.65
CA ALA A 877 28.26 -0.76 -19.07
C ALA A 877 28.34 0.53 -19.90
N GLY A 878 29.44 1.27 -19.75
CA GLY A 878 29.82 2.38 -20.62
C GLY A 878 31.32 2.33 -20.89
N GLU A 879 31.81 3.13 -21.84
CA GLU A 879 33.21 3.07 -22.30
C GLU A 879 34.24 3.22 -21.16
N ASN A 880 33.98 4.09 -20.18
CA ASN A 880 34.88 4.33 -19.04
C ASN A 880 34.17 4.25 -17.67
N ILE A 881 32.84 4.24 -17.66
CA ILE A 881 32.03 4.27 -16.44
C ILE A 881 30.93 3.22 -16.51
N CYS A 882 30.92 2.33 -15.53
CA CYS A 882 29.82 1.38 -15.31
C CYS A 882 28.88 1.89 -14.22
N TYR A 883 27.62 1.49 -14.29
CA TYR A 883 26.62 1.79 -13.26
C TYR A 883 26.12 0.51 -12.63
N ALA A 884 25.94 0.55 -11.30
CA ALA A 884 25.42 -0.56 -10.55
C ALA A 884 24.25 -0.18 -9.63
N SER A 885 23.27 -1.07 -9.60
CA SER A 885 22.19 -1.09 -8.61
C SER A 885 22.77 -1.28 -7.22
N THR A 886 22.44 -0.41 -6.26
CA THR A 886 23.02 -0.42 -4.90
C THR A 886 22.51 -1.59 -4.04
N GLY A 887 23.31 -1.99 -3.05
CA GLY A 887 22.94 -3.02 -2.09
C GLY A 887 21.67 -2.71 -1.29
N ASN A 888 21.38 -1.43 -1.04
CA ASN A 888 20.11 -0.99 -0.44
C ASN A 888 18.93 -1.41 -1.30
N PHE A 889 19.06 -1.20 -2.60
CA PHE A 889 18.05 -1.53 -3.57
C PHE A 889 17.91 -3.05 -3.69
N ILE A 890 19.03 -3.79 -3.78
CA ILE A 890 19.05 -5.26 -3.77
C ILE A 890 18.34 -5.81 -2.53
N LEU A 891 18.65 -5.31 -1.33
CA LEU A 891 18.00 -5.74 -0.08
C LEU A 891 16.49 -5.43 -0.07
N SER A 892 16.09 -4.25 -0.56
CA SER A 892 14.68 -3.87 -0.66
C SER A 892 13.92 -4.80 -1.62
N PHE A 893 14.54 -5.15 -2.74
CA PHE A 893 14.01 -6.09 -3.71
C PHE A 893 13.92 -7.51 -3.13
N LEU A 894 15.00 -8.06 -2.60
CA LEU A 894 15.02 -9.43 -2.04
C LEU A 894 13.98 -9.62 -0.92
N ARG A 895 13.72 -8.59 -0.11
CA ARG A 895 12.67 -8.62 0.94
C ARG A 895 11.25 -8.78 0.40
N LYS A 896 11.01 -8.49 -0.88
CA LYS A 896 9.72 -8.65 -1.55
C LYS A 896 9.59 -10.00 -2.26
N THR A 897 10.66 -10.79 -2.29
CA THR A 897 10.73 -12.10 -2.97
C THR A 897 10.70 -13.25 -1.97
N GLU A 898 10.64 -14.48 -2.48
CA GLU A 898 10.69 -15.71 -1.68
C GLU A 898 12.03 -15.87 -0.91
N TYR A 899 13.11 -15.18 -1.34
CA TYR A 899 14.39 -15.14 -0.65
C TYR A 899 14.34 -14.47 0.75
N ALA A 900 13.27 -13.73 1.05
CA ALA A 900 13.10 -13.04 2.33
C ALA A 900 13.16 -13.99 3.55
N GLY A 901 12.70 -15.24 3.41
CA GLY A 901 12.78 -16.25 4.48
C GLY A 901 14.21 -16.66 4.81
N ILE A 902 15.08 -16.79 3.81
CA ILE A 902 16.50 -17.15 3.97
C ILE A 902 17.26 -15.99 4.64
N LEU A 903 16.95 -14.75 4.26
CA LEU A 903 17.49 -13.55 4.90
C LEU A 903 17.15 -13.49 6.40
N ALA A 904 15.95 -13.93 6.80
CA ALA A 904 15.53 -13.96 8.20
C ALA A 904 16.29 -15.04 9.00
N LEU A 905 16.44 -16.25 8.45
CA LEU A 905 17.15 -17.36 9.10
C LEU A 905 18.64 -17.06 9.33
N TYR A 906 19.31 -16.38 8.39
CA TYR A 906 20.73 -16.02 8.54
C TYR A 906 20.97 -15.01 9.67
N ARG A 907 20.00 -14.10 9.91
CA ARG A 907 20.04 -13.15 11.04
C ARG A 907 19.91 -13.84 12.39
N GLU A 908 19.03 -14.83 12.49
CA GLU A 908 18.84 -15.61 13.72
C GLU A 908 20.08 -16.49 14.02
N GLY A 909 20.67 -17.14 13.01
CA GLY A 909 21.85 -18.00 13.18
C GLY A 909 23.13 -17.27 13.58
N THR A 910 23.39 -16.08 13.04
CA THR A 910 24.55 -15.24 13.42
C THR A 910 24.41 -14.65 14.82
N SER A 911 23.17 -14.36 15.26
CA SER A 911 22.90 -13.91 16.62
C SER A 911 23.08 -15.01 17.69
N ALA A 912 22.87 -16.28 17.34
CA ALA A 912 22.98 -17.41 18.26
C ALA A 912 24.42 -17.89 18.52
N LEU A 913 25.31 -17.82 17.52
CA LEU A 913 26.74 -18.19 17.65
C LEU A 913 27.56 -17.18 18.49
N ALA A 914 27.09 -15.94 18.60
CA ALA A 914 27.67 -14.89 19.43
C ALA A 914 27.39 -15.03 20.94
N ALA A 915 26.49 -15.94 21.35
CA ALA A 915 26.00 -16.05 22.73
C ALA A 915 26.86 -16.95 23.66
N GLY A 916 28.06 -17.35 23.22
CA GLY A 916 28.99 -18.18 23.99
C GLY A 916 30.04 -17.37 24.75
N LYS A 917 29.70 -16.93 25.97
CA LYS A 917 30.53 -16.25 26.99
C LYS A 917 30.88 -14.78 26.68
N SER A 918 30.35 -13.91 27.55
CA SER A 918 30.36 -12.44 27.54
C SER A 918 29.18 -11.85 26.74
N LYS A 919 28.43 -10.92 27.34
CA LYS A 919 27.27 -10.25 26.72
C LYS A 919 27.73 -9.49 25.47
N LEU A 920 27.68 -10.16 24.33
CA LEU A 920 27.98 -9.62 23.01
C LEU A 920 26.66 -9.13 22.40
N VAL A 921 26.56 -7.84 22.09
CA VAL A 921 25.46 -7.28 21.30
C VAL A 921 26.03 -6.90 19.94
N VAL A 922 25.62 -7.60 18.89
CA VAL A 922 26.06 -7.39 17.50
C VAL A 922 24.88 -6.80 16.72
N THR A 923 25.07 -5.68 16.02
CA THR A 923 24.03 -5.10 15.14
C THR A 923 24.60 -4.21 14.04
N ASP A 924 23.95 -4.27 12.88
CA ASP A 924 24.18 -3.59 11.60
C ASP A 924 23.49 -2.21 11.48
N ASN A 925 22.80 -1.78 12.55
CA ASN A 925 22.12 -0.49 12.58
C ASN A 925 23.08 0.64 12.99
N ILE A 926 23.31 1.60 12.09
CA ILE A 926 24.13 2.79 12.33
C ILE A 926 23.64 3.59 13.56
N GLU A 927 22.32 3.59 13.83
CA GLU A 927 21.74 4.25 15.00
C GLU A 927 22.09 3.52 16.29
N PHE A 928 22.27 2.20 16.23
CA PHE A 928 22.68 1.39 17.37
C PHE A 928 24.21 1.41 17.55
N TYR A 929 24.99 1.56 16.48
CA TYR A 929 26.43 1.87 16.57
C TYR A 929 26.64 3.25 17.21
N LEU A 930 25.84 4.25 16.83
CA LEU A 930 25.80 5.56 17.49
C LEU A 930 25.31 5.45 18.95
N GLY A 931 24.36 4.55 19.22
CA GLY A 931 23.91 4.20 20.57
C GLY A 931 24.98 3.48 21.42
N ALA A 932 25.79 2.61 20.82
CA ALA A 932 26.87 1.87 21.46
C ALA A 932 28.09 2.77 21.71
N LEU A 933 28.42 3.66 20.77
CA LEU A 933 29.39 4.75 20.98
C LEU A 933 28.97 5.67 22.13
N ARG A 934 27.65 5.89 22.28
CA ARG A 934 27.08 6.64 23.40
C ARG A 934 27.18 5.87 24.72
N LEU A 935 26.96 4.56 24.72
CA LEU A 935 27.14 3.68 25.88
C LEU A 935 28.62 3.56 26.30
N LYS A 936 29.58 3.47 25.37
CA LYS A 936 31.02 3.51 25.68
C LYS A 936 31.46 4.84 26.29
N ARG A 937 30.71 5.92 26.01
CA ARG A 937 30.91 7.23 26.63
C ARG A 937 30.36 7.30 28.06
N GLU A 938 29.42 6.42 28.42
CA GLU A 938 28.74 6.39 29.72
C GLU A 938 29.25 5.25 30.64
N PHE A 939 29.97 4.24 30.11
CA PHE A 939 30.45 3.08 30.85
C PHE A 939 31.90 2.68 30.46
N GLU A 940 32.84 2.71 31.43
CA GLU A 940 34.29 2.50 31.23
C GLU A 940 34.69 1.10 30.70
N ASN A 941 33.81 0.10 30.81
CA ASN A 941 34.13 -1.31 30.49
C ASN A 941 33.51 -1.81 29.17
N VAL A 942 33.00 -0.92 28.30
CA VAL A 942 32.39 -1.31 27.02
C VAL A 942 33.46 -1.35 25.92
N GLN A 943 33.86 -2.56 25.53
CA GLN A 943 34.74 -2.78 24.38
C GLN A 943 33.92 -2.82 23.09
N ILE A 944 34.07 -1.81 22.23
CA ILE A 944 33.47 -1.80 20.88
C ILE A 944 34.53 -2.33 19.91
N ILE A 945 34.24 -3.46 19.28
CA ILE A 945 35.05 -3.98 18.17
C ILE A 945 34.36 -3.51 16.88
N PRO A 946 35.01 -2.65 16.06
CA PRO A 946 34.46 -2.26 14.77
C PRO A 946 34.50 -3.46 13.82
N PHE A 947 33.38 -3.70 13.12
CA PHE A 947 33.29 -4.64 12.01
C PHE A 947 32.89 -3.89 10.76
#